data_AF-A0A7X6R4M4-F1
#
_entry.id   AF-A0A7X6R4M4-F1
#
_cell.length_a   1.000
_cell.length_b   1.000
_cell.length_c   1.000
_cell.angle_alpha   90.00
_cell.angle_beta   90.00
_cell.angle_gamma   90.00
#
_symmetry.space_group_name_H-M   'P 1'
#
loop_
_entity.id
_entity.type
_entity.pdbx_description
1 polymer ?
#
loop_
_entity_poly.entity_id
_entity_poly.type
_entity_poly.pdbx_seq_one_letter_code
_entity_poly.pdbx_strand_id
1 'polypeptide(L)'
;MHRDGERPKGLSVSALAAVANPSYSRIDTWNLLDDACRRLADVNGAGLDTTREAARVRRLLDRLGAYERYWLYPGAARLAAFRGYVADLATVRLTEEVSLAVRLLSEYGDRAAMFDDAAPLADQELVARAKQQKFYTVLLGDDSPPEAPEGLAHSLRALRDPSDDVQFELLVVASIEDAITAVALNGEIQAAIIRHDLPLRSRDRVPLMTTLLGVNDDVVVTDRTRDWVECGEWIRKLRPHIDLYLLTDESIAAETEEEPDVYDRTFYRLNDATDLYSTVLAGVRSRFATPFFDALRAYAAAPVGQFHALPVARGASIFNSKSLQDMGEFYGRNIFMAETSSTSGGLDSLLDPHGTIRAAMDKAAKTWCADQTYFVTNGTSTANKIVVQALTRPGDIVLIDRNCHKSHHYGLVLAGAYPMYLDAYPLAPFAIYGAVSLRTIKKALLDLEAAGQLDRVRMLLLTNCTFDGIVYNPRRVMEEVLAIKPDICFLWDEAWYAFATAVPWARQRTAMVAAEQLESALSSPRYAEQYRAWRASMRGVDRAEWSDHRLLPDPERARVRVYATHSTHKSLSALRQASMIHIRDQDFKALVREAFAEAFLTHTSTSPNQQLLASLDLARRQVDIEGFQLVRHAYDMALVFRHRVRKDRLIGKWFRILDEADLVPGEFRNSAVSSYRQVRQGGLAEWNEAWRSDQFVLDPTRVTLFIGETGMNGYDFREKILMDRFGIQINKTSINSVLLIFTIGVTWSSVHYLLDVLRRVATDFESGRNAAGKADRALQQRRVDEITKDLPALPDFSAFDSAFRPDGASSFGDMRSAFYAGYAESDREHVLLGDAGRQLAKGRPLVSASFVVPYPPGFPVLVPGQLISTEILYFLAELDVKEIHGYNPDLGLSVFTEAALTRLAAARHASAAATDGVPKAAPVPAWSLRA
;
A
#
# COMPACT_ATOMS: atom_id res chain seq x y z
N MET A 1 -9.00 16.74 -37.47
CA MET A 1 -9.28 18.03 -36.82
C MET A 1 -9.92 17.68 -35.47
N HIS A 2 -9.18 17.91 -34.38
CA HIS A 2 -9.52 17.73 -32.95
C HIS A 2 -10.24 16.43 -32.50
N ARG A 3 -9.48 15.37 -32.21
CA ARG A 3 -9.77 14.40 -31.14
C ARG A 3 -8.52 14.37 -30.24
N ASP A 4 -8.68 14.71 -28.96
CA ASP A 4 -7.65 14.80 -27.91
C ASP A 4 -6.83 16.11 -27.81
N GLY A 5 -7.51 17.25 -27.96
CA GLY A 5 -7.12 18.40 -27.14
C GLY A 5 -7.67 18.17 -25.73
N GLU A 6 -6.81 17.97 -24.73
CA GLU A 6 -7.23 18.10 -23.33
C GLU A 6 -7.96 19.45 -23.21
N ARG A 7 -9.27 19.41 -22.93
CA ARG A 7 -10.02 20.64 -22.65
C ARG A 7 -9.32 21.32 -21.46
N PRO A 8 -9.11 22.65 -21.49
CA PRO A 8 -8.59 23.34 -20.33
C PRO A 8 -9.56 23.11 -19.17
N LYS A 9 -9.10 22.36 -18.15
CA LYS A 9 -9.88 22.11 -16.93
C LYS A 9 -10.02 23.42 -16.16
N GLY A 10 -11.22 23.73 -15.69
CA GLY A 10 -11.49 24.95 -14.92
C GLY A 10 -11.02 24.86 -13.46
N LEU A 11 -10.68 23.65 -12.99
CA LEU A 11 -10.16 23.36 -11.65
C LEU A 11 -8.83 22.62 -11.70
N SER A 12 -7.96 22.91 -10.73
CA SER A 12 -6.73 22.17 -10.47
C SER A 12 -6.83 21.49 -9.12
N VAL A 13 -7.28 20.23 -9.08
CA VAL A 13 -7.46 19.52 -7.80
C VAL A 13 -6.16 18.83 -7.38
N SER A 14 -5.63 19.27 -6.25
CA SER A 14 -4.50 18.65 -5.57
C SER A 14 -5.00 17.43 -4.78
N ALA A 15 -4.76 16.24 -5.33
CA ALA A 15 -5.03 14.95 -4.68
C ALA A 15 -4.39 14.81 -3.28
N LEU A 16 -3.44 15.68 -2.97
CA LEU A 16 -2.57 15.66 -1.81
C LEU A 16 -2.86 16.80 -0.83
N ALA A 17 -3.54 17.87 -1.27
CA ALA A 17 -4.20 18.80 -0.34
C ALA A 17 -5.30 18.10 0.48
N ALA A 18 -5.84 16.98 -0.03
CA ALA A 18 -6.68 16.05 0.74
C ALA A 18 -5.93 15.32 1.88
N VAL A 19 -4.59 15.35 1.91
CA VAL A 19 -3.74 14.88 3.03
C VAL A 19 -3.58 15.96 4.09
N ALA A 20 -3.43 17.22 3.69
CA ALA A 20 -3.43 18.39 4.59
C ALA A 20 -4.84 18.77 5.08
N ASN A 21 -5.71 17.77 5.16
CA ASN A 21 -7.12 17.88 5.43
C ASN A 21 -7.35 18.19 6.92
N PRO A 22 -8.23 19.16 7.24
CA PRO A 22 -8.56 19.48 8.61
C PRO A 22 -9.29 18.37 9.37
N SER A 23 -9.64 17.19 8.81
CA SER A 23 -10.45 16.14 9.47
C SER A 23 -9.95 15.70 10.85
N TYR A 24 -8.64 15.62 11.05
CA TYR A 24 -8.08 15.39 12.39
C TYR A 24 -7.94 16.66 13.19
N SER A 25 -7.54 17.75 12.53
CA SER A 25 -7.64 19.06 13.16
C SER A 25 -9.07 19.36 13.61
N ARG A 26 -10.09 18.71 13.04
CA ARG A 26 -11.50 18.82 13.35
C ARG A 26 -11.80 18.07 14.63
N ILE A 27 -11.49 16.77 14.73
CA ILE A 27 -11.66 16.02 15.99
C ILE A 27 -10.83 16.65 17.11
N ASP A 28 -9.58 17.04 16.83
CA ASP A 28 -8.74 17.77 17.79
C ASP A 28 -9.32 19.15 18.15
N THR A 29 -9.86 19.90 17.20
CA THR A 29 -10.49 21.20 17.48
C THR A 29 -11.78 21.00 18.27
N TRP A 30 -12.53 19.92 18.04
CA TRP A 30 -13.68 19.51 18.85
C TRP A 30 -13.27 19.18 20.29
N ASN A 31 -12.21 18.39 20.49
CA ASN A 31 -11.67 18.12 21.83
C ASN A 31 -11.18 19.40 22.52
N LEU A 32 -10.49 20.28 21.78
CA LEU A 32 -10.05 21.59 22.30
C LEU A 32 -11.22 22.52 22.62
N LEU A 33 -12.32 22.42 21.87
CA LEU A 33 -13.56 23.15 22.11
C LEU A 33 -14.21 22.66 23.40
N ASP A 34 -14.33 21.35 23.60
CA ASP A 34 -14.86 20.77 24.83
C ASP A 34 -14.10 21.27 26.07
N ASP A 35 -12.77 21.17 26.03
CA ASP A 35 -11.89 21.70 27.07
C ASP A 35 -12.05 23.22 27.30
N ALA A 36 -12.29 23.99 26.24
CA ALA A 36 -12.49 25.43 26.33
C ALA A 36 -13.87 25.79 26.90
N CYS A 37 -14.90 25.01 26.56
CA CYS A 37 -16.25 25.16 27.09
C CYS A 37 -16.29 24.87 28.60
N ARG A 38 -15.66 23.77 29.05
CA ARG A 38 -15.51 23.46 30.48
C ARG A 38 -14.84 24.59 31.26
N ARG A 39 -13.71 25.09 30.75
CA ARG A 39 -13.02 26.24 31.36
C ARG A 39 -13.88 27.50 31.39
N LEU A 40 -14.62 27.80 30.32
CA LEU A 40 -15.54 28.93 30.28
C LEU A 40 -16.66 28.77 31.33
N ALA A 41 -17.21 27.57 31.50
CA ALA A 41 -18.21 27.28 32.51
C ALA A 41 -17.65 27.43 33.94
N ASP A 42 -16.44 26.94 34.20
CA ASP A 42 -15.77 27.10 35.50
C ASP A 42 -15.53 28.57 35.85
N VAL A 43 -15.03 29.37 34.89
CA VAL A 43 -14.77 30.81 35.06
C VAL A 43 -16.08 31.58 35.29
N ASN A 44 -17.14 31.25 34.53
CA ASN A 44 -18.46 31.86 34.68
C ASN A 44 -19.09 31.49 36.03
N GLY A 45 -19.02 30.21 36.42
CA GLY A 45 -19.52 29.72 37.71
C GLY A 45 -18.77 30.30 38.92
N ALA A 46 -17.49 30.64 38.75
CA ALA A 46 -16.68 31.33 39.75
C ALA A 46 -16.92 32.85 39.80
N GLY A 47 -17.77 33.42 38.93
CA GLY A 47 -18.05 34.85 38.86
C GLY A 47 -16.88 35.71 38.36
N LEU A 48 -15.95 35.10 37.61
CA LEU A 48 -14.77 35.78 37.06
C LEU A 48 -15.03 36.31 35.64
N ASP A 49 -14.14 37.17 35.13
CA ASP A 49 -14.25 37.71 33.77
C ASP A 49 -14.14 36.61 32.70
N THR A 50 -15.23 36.40 31.96
CA THR A 50 -15.38 35.37 30.92
C THR A 50 -14.88 35.82 29.55
N THR A 51 -14.51 37.10 29.36
CA THR A 51 -14.20 37.69 28.04
C THR A 51 -13.16 36.90 27.26
N ARG A 52 -12.08 36.50 27.94
CA ARG A 52 -10.96 35.76 27.34
C ARG A 52 -11.36 34.35 26.90
N GLU A 53 -12.04 33.60 27.77
CA GLU A 53 -12.43 32.21 27.49
C GLU A 53 -13.56 32.16 26.46
N ALA A 54 -14.53 33.07 26.52
CA ALA A 54 -15.58 33.19 25.51
C ALA A 54 -14.97 33.53 24.13
N ALA A 55 -13.96 34.41 24.06
CA ALA A 55 -13.24 34.68 22.83
C ALA A 55 -12.47 33.45 22.31
N ARG A 56 -11.94 32.60 23.21
CA ARG A 56 -11.29 31.34 22.82
C ARG A 56 -12.29 30.35 22.23
N VAL A 57 -13.45 30.17 22.85
CA VAL A 57 -14.53 29.31 22.35
C VAL A 57 -15.01 29.81 20.97
N ARG A 58 -15.26 31.11 20.80
CA ARG A 58 -15.64 31.70 19.50
C ARG A 58 -14.63 31.39 18.39
N ARG A 59 -13.33 31.57 18.66
CA ARG A 59 -12.26 31.25 17.68
C ARG A 59 -12.25 29.77 17.28
N LEU A 60 -12.53 28.85 18.20
CA LEU A 60 -12.58 27.41 17.91
C LEU A 60 -13.83 27.06 17.09
N LEU A 61 -14.99 27.66 17.41
CA LEU A 61 -16.21 27.54 16.61
C LEU A 61 -16.03 28.13 15.19
N ASP A 62 -15.32 29.26 15.04
CA ASP A 62 -14.96 29.84 13.73
C ASP A 62 -14.09 28.91 12.92
N ARG A 63 -13.10 28.29 13.56
CA ARG A 63 -12.23 27.32 12.91
C ARG A 63 -13.02 26.10 12.44
N LEU A 64 -13.93 25.55 13.25
CA LEU A 64 -14.81 24.44 12.88
C LEU A 64 -15.76 24.83 11.74
N GLY A 65 -16.31 26.05 11.77
CA GLY A 65 -17.27 26.54 10.77
C GLY A 65 -16.71 26.61 9.35
N ALA A 66 -15.38 26.68 9.21
CA ALA A 66 -14.72 26.63 7.92
C ALA A 66 -14.87 25.28 7.19
N TYR A 67 -15.24 24.21 7.88
CA TYR A 67 -15.31 22.87 7.26
C TYR A 67 -16.47 21.99 7.73
N GLU A 68 -17.16 22.27 8.85
CA GLU A 68 -18.33 21.48 9.32
C GLU A 68 -19.47 21.35 8.28
N ARG A 69 -19.48 22.18 7.23
CA ARG A 69 -20.42 22.04 6.10
C ARG A 69 -20.21 20.78 5.25
N TYR A 70 -19.08 20.07 5.42
CA TYR A 70 -18.73 18.86 4.67
C TYR A 70 -18.90 17.56 5.49
N TRP A 71 -19.54 17.64 6.66
CA TRP A 71 -19.89 16.51 7.52
C TRP A 71 -21.35 16.58 7.93
N LEU A 72 -21.95 15.41 8.15
CA LEU A 72 -23.32 15.35 8.67
C LEU A 72 -23.37 15.68 10.16
N TYR A 73 -22.37 15.21 10.93
CA TYR A 73 -22.36 15.37 12.38
C TYR A 73 -21.02 15.88 12.92
N PRO A 74 -20.99 16.87 13.84
CA PRO A 74 -22.13 17.63 14.37
C PRO A 74 -22.80 18.56 13.35
N GLY A 75 -22.06 18.96 12.31
CA GLY A 75 -22.59 19.71 11.17
C GLY A 75 -22.78 21.21 11.44
N ALA A 76 -23.06 21.95 10.37
CA ALA A 76 -23.16 23.42 10.42
C ALA A 76 -24.30 23.93 11.33
N ALA A 77 -25.43 23.21 11.39
CA ALA A 77 -26.60 23.61 12.18
C ALA A 77 -26.32 23.61 13.70
N ARG A 78 -25.72 22.53 14.23
CA ARG A 78 -25.34 22.48 15.66
C ARG A 78 -24.29 23.51 16.00
N LEU A 79 -23.35 23.74 15.09
CA LEU A 79 -22.33 24.78 15.29
C LEU A 79 -22.95 26.18 15.40
N ALA A 80 -24.01 26.47 14.63
CA ALA A 80 -24.77 27.71 14.76
C ALA A 80 -25.49 27.81 16.12
N ALA A 81 -26.08 26.71 16.61
CA ALA A 81 -26.69 26.66 17.94
C ALA A 81 -25.67 26.94 19.06
N PHE A 82 -24.46 26.35 18.96
CA PHE A 82 -23.39 26.58 19.93
C PHE A 82 -22.92 28.04 19.95
N ARG A 83 -22.90 28.72 18.80
CA ARG A 83 -22.64 30.17 18.74
C ARG A 83 -23.70 30.97 19.49
N GLY A 84 -24.97 30.57 19.39
CA GLY A 84 -26.07 31.13 20.17
C GLY A 84 -25.82 31.00 21.68
N TYR A 85 -25.52 29.79 22.15
CA TYR A 85 -25.22 29.56 23.58
C TYR A 85 -24.04 30.37 24.09
N VAL A 86 -23.00 30.60 23.27
CA VAL A 86 -21.87 31.47 23.64
C VAL A 86 -22.30 32.94 23.71
N ALA A 87 -23.16 33.40 22.80
CA ALA A 87 -23.69 34.76 22.82
C ALA A 87 -24.57 35.01 24.06
N ASP A 88 -25.35 34.01 24.46
CA ASP A 88 -26.25 34.07 25.63
C ASP A 88 -25.55 33.76 26.96
N LEU A 89 -24.24 33.46 26.94
CA LEU A 89 -23.47 32.96 28.10
C LEU A 89 -24.13 31.75 28.80
N ALA A 90 -24.80 30.89 28.03
CA ALA A 90 -25.38 29.63 28.50
C ALA A 90 -24.29 28.55 28.67
N THR A 91 -23.30 28.81 29.52
CA THR A 91 -22.03 28.06 29.59
C THR A 91 -22.20 26.60 30.02
N VAL A 92 -23.15 26.30 30.91
CA VAL A 92 -23.44 24.93 31.37
C VAL A 92 -23.98 24.10 30.22
N ARG A 93 -25.08 24.57 29.58
CA ARG A 93 -25.70 23.89 28.43
C ARG A 93 -24.72 23.72 27.28
N LEU A 94 -23.94 24.77 26.97
CA LEU A 94 -22.90 24.68 25.94
C LEU A 94 -21.89 23.55 26.22
N THR A 95 -21.46 23.42 27.48
CA THR A 95 -20.48 22.39 27.87
C THR A 95 -21.07 20.99 27.73
N GLU A 96 -22.29 20.78 28.22
CA GLU A 96 -22.98 19.48 28.13
C GLU A 96 -23.18 19.04 26.68
N GLU A 97 -23.70 19.94 25.83
CA GLU A 97 -23.97 19.66 24.41
C GLU A 97 -22.69 19.44 23.60
N VAL A 98 -21.63 20.22 23.86
CA VAL A 98 -20.33 20.03 23.20
C VAL A 98 -19.68 18.72 23.65
N SER A 99 -19.65 18.43 24.95
CA SER A 99 -19.13 17.15 25.47
C SER A 99 -19.84 15.95 24.85
N LEU A 100 -21.17 16.01 24.74
CA LEU A 100 -21.96 14.99 24.07
C LEU A 100 -21.60 14.88 22.58
N ALA A 101 -21.48 16.02 21.88
CA ALA A 101 -21.12 16.05 20.48
C ALA A 101 -19.74 15.42 20.22
N VAL A 102 -18.74 15.72 21.05
CA VAL A 102 -17.40 15.14 20.95
C VAL A 102 -17.42 13.62 21.17
N ARG A 103 -18.16 13.14 22.18
CA ARG A 103 -18.31 11.70 22.44
C ARG A 103 -18.94 10.99 21.24
N LEU A 104 -20.07 11.51 20.77
CA LEU A 104 -20.81 10.93 19.65
C LEU A 104 -20.01 10.94 18.35
N LEU A 105 -19.31 12.05 18.06
CA LEU A 105 -18.43 12.15 16.91
C LEU A 105 -17.30 11.11 16.98
N SER A 106 -16.72 10.92 18.16
CA SER A 106 -15.58 10.01 18.35
C SER A 106 -15.98 8.53 18.24
N GLU A 107 -17.17 8.16 18.70
CA GLU A 107 -17.64 6.76 18.71
C GLU A 107 -18.41 6.39 17.43
N TYR A 108 -19.14 7.33 16.82
CA TYR A 108 -20.08 7.05 15.73
C TYR A 108 -19.85 7.86 14.45
N GLY A 109 -19.03 8.91 14.46
CA GLY A 109 -18.78 9.73 13.26
C GLY A 109 -20.08 10.36 12.70
N ASP A 110 -20.24 10.35 11.37
CA ASP A 110 -21.44 10.87 10.70
C ASP A 110 -22.72 10.09 11.06
N ARG A 111 -22.60 8.83 11.53
CA ARG A 111 -23.75 8.02 11.96
C ARG A 111 -24.52 8.65 13.11
N ALA A 112 -23.87 9.48 13.93
CA ALA A 112 -24.52 10.21 15.00
C ALA A 112 -25.59 11.20 14.48
N ALA A 113 -25.59 11.57 13.20
CA ALA A 113 -26.66 12.39 12.62
C ALA A 113 -28.04 11.70 12.61
N MET A 114 -28.09 10.38 12.75
CA MET A 114 -29.33 9.60 12.82
C MET A 114 -29.87 9.45 14.25
N PHE A 115 -29.15 9.96 15.24
CA PHE A 115 -29.54 9.86 16.63
C PHE A 115 -30.64 10.88 16.94
N ASP A 116 -31.69 10.41 17.59
CA ASP A 116 -32.83 11.25 17.98
C ASP A 116 -32.45 12.06 19.22
N ASP A 117 -32.15 13.35 19.03
CA ASP A 117 -31.78 14.28 20.12
C ASP A 117 -32.85 14.41 21.22
N ALA A 118 -34.10 13.99 20.98
CA ALA A 118 -35.17 14.02 21.98
C ALA A 118 -35.17 12.82 22.94
N ALA A 119 -34.48 11.73 22.61
CA ALA A 119 -34.44 10.50 23.42
C ALA A 119 -33.22 10.47 24.37
N PRO A 120 -33.26 9.73 25.49
CA PRO A 120 -32.08 9.52 26.33
C PRO A 120 -30.96 8.79 25.56
N LEU A 121 -29.71 9.24 25.72
CA LEU A 121 -28.55 8.66 25.01
C LEU A 121 -28.40 7.14 25.22
N ALA A 122 -28.65 6.64 26.44
CA ALA A 122 -28.55 5.22 26.74
C ALA A 122 -29.49 4.36 25.89
N ASP A 123 -30.69 4.86 25.61
CA ASP A 123 -31.69 4.18 24.79
C ASP A 123 -31.29 4.22 23.31
N GLN A 124 -30.74 5.34 22.85
CA GLN A 124 -30.20 5.47 21.50
C GLN A 124 -29.02 4.52 21.26
N GLU A 125 -28.08 4.43 22.20
CA GLU A 125 -26.93 3.50 22.13
C GLU A 125 -27.39 2.04 22.11
N LEU A 126 -28.40 1.70 22.91
CA LEU A 126 -29.01 0.37 22.93
C LEU A 126 -29.63 0.03 21.56
N VAL A 127 -30.41 0.94 20.98
CA VAL A 127 -31.03 0.76 19.66
C VAL A 127 -29.99 0.65 18.56
N ALA A 128 -28.98 1.53 18.57
CA ALA A 128 -27.89 1.54 17.58
C ALA A 128 -27.06 0.25 17.61
N ARG A 129 -26.84 -0.33 18.79
CA ARG A 129 -26.15 -1.62 18.97
C ARG A 129 -27.04 -2.81 18.61
N ALA A 130 -28.32 -2.77 18.98
CA ALA A 130 -29.27 -3.86 18.75
C ALA A 130 -29.62 -4.06 17.28
N LYS A 131 -29.76 -2.97 16.50
CA LYS A 131 -30.19 -3.05 15.09
C LYS A 131 -29.10 -3.50 14.12
N GLN A 132 -27.82 -3.45 14.49
CA GLN A 132 -26.66 -3.75 13.62
C GLN A 132 -26.66 -3.04 12.24
N GLN A 133 -27.52 -2.03 12.04
CA GLN A 133 -27.69 -1.29 10.80
C GLN A 133 -26.39 -0.62 10.36
N LYS A 134 -26.12 -0.69 9.07
CA LYS A 134 -24.99 0.03 8.44
C LYS A 134 -25.47 1.43 8.07
N PHE A 135 -24.62 2.41 8.30
CA PHE A 135 -24.90 3.80 7.98
C PHE A 135 -23.83 4.34 7.06
N TYR A 136 -24.24 5.09 6.04
CA TYR A 136 -23.33 5.72 5.10
C TYR A 136 -23.76 7.14 4.75
N THR A 137 -22.79 7.99 4.44
CA THR A 137 -23.05 9.35 3.95
C THR A 137 -23.18 9.31 2.42
N VAL A 138 -24.22 9.95 1.89
CA VAL A 138 -24.42 10.15 0.44
C VAL A 138 -24.35 11.64 0.16
N LEU A 139 -23.46 12.05 -0.74
CA LEU A 139 -23.34 13.44 -1.17
C LEU A 139 -24.44 13.75 -2.19
N LEU A 140 -25.14 14.87 -2.00
CA LEU A 140 -26.09 15.42 -2.97
C LEU A 140 -25.65 16.84 -3.36
N GLY A 141 -25.20 16.99 -4.60
CA GLY A 141 -24.94 18.29 -5.21
C GLY A 141 -26.23 18.91 -5.72
N ASP A 142 -26.85 19.78 -4.92
CA ASP A 142 -28.10 20.47 -5.22
C ASP A 142 -28.10 21.86 -4.57
N ASP A 143 -28.34 22.91 -5.36
CA ASP A 143 -28.40 24.30 -4.89
C ASP A 143 -29.83 24.78 -4.57
N SER A 144 -30.82 23.86 -4.61
CA SER A 144 -32.19 24.12 -4.18
C SER A 144 -32.26 24.48 -2.69
N PRO A 145 -33.17 25.38 -2.27
CA PRO A 145 -33.34 25.70 -0.85
C PRO A 145 -33.63 24.42 -0.03
N PRO A 146 -32.93 24.18 1.10
CA PRO A 146 -33.12 22.95 1.90
C PRO A 146 -34.54 22.76 2.44
N GLU A 147 -35.28 23.85 2.60
CA GLU A 147 -36.67 23.88 3.08
C GLU A 147 -37.71 23.93 1.95
N ALA A 148 -37.28 23.83 0.68
CA ALA A 148 -38.22 23.78 -0.43
C ALA A 148 -39.12 22.54 -0.30
N PRO A 149 -40.46 22.71 -0.15
CA PRO A 149 -41.40 21.60 -0.19
C PRO A 149 -41.19 20.82 -1.50
N GLU A 150 -41.22 19.49 -1.44
CA GLU A 150 -41.03 18.59 -2.60
C GLU A 150 -39.63 18.60 -3.23
N GLY A 151 -38.61 19.18 -2.57
CA GLY A 151 -37.22 19.07 -3.01
C GLY A 151 -36.72 17.61 -3.04
N LEU A 152 -35.71 17.32 -3.88
CA LEU A 152 -35.19 15.95 -4.04
C LEU A 152 -34.67 15.36 -2.73
N ALA A 153 -33.96 16.17 -1.92
CA ALA A 153 -33.48 15.73 -0.61
C ALA A 153 -34.63 15.32 0.32
N HIS A 154 -35.75 16.06 0.31
CA HIS A 154 -36.94 15.71 1.08
C HIS A 154 -37.55 14.40 0.58
N SER A 155 -37.71 14.26 -0.73
CA SER A 155 -38.27 13.05 -1.37
C SER A 155 -37.44 11.80 -1.05
N LEU A 156 -36.12 11.85 -1.19
CA LEU A 156 -35.23 10.74 -0.83
C LEU A 156 -35.28 10.40 0.67
N ARG A 157 -35.39 11.40 1.54
CA ARG A 157 -35.50 11.18 2.99
C ARG A 157 -36.83 10.54 3.38
N ALA A 158 -37.92 10.86 2.67
CA ALA A 158 -39.25 10.31 2.92
C ALA A 158 -39.38 8.83 2.54
N LEU A 159 -38.50 8.33 1.65
CA LEU A 159 -38.46 6.93 1.21
C LEU A 159 -37.70 6.00 2.18
N ARG A 160 -37.10 6.55 3.24
CA ARG A 160 -36.30 5.75 4.19
C ARG A 160 -37.19 4.82 5.01
N ASP A 161 -36.86 3.53 5.00
CA ASP A 161 -37.46 2.53 5.87
C ASP A 161 -36.54 2.23 7.07
N PRO A 162 -36.96 2.49 8.32
CA PRO A 162 -36.17 2.17 9.52
C PRO A 162 -35.84 0.68 9.73
N SER A 163 -36.40 -0.22 8.92
CA SER A 163 -36.14 -1.66 8.91
C SER A 163 -35.04 -2.08 7.91
N ASP A 164 -34.61 -1.20 7.00
CA ASP A 164 -33.53 -1.51 6.07
C ASP A 164 -32.21 -1.78 6.81
N ASP A 165 -31.47 -2.78 6.32
CA ASP A 165 -30.15 -3.19 6.84
C ASP A 165 -29.04 -2.15 6.60
N VAL A 166 -29.21 -1.36 5.53
CA VAL A 166 -28.35 -0.25 5.14
C VAL A 166 -29.19 1.03 5.16
N GLN A 167 -28.72 2.02 5.91
CA GLN A 167 -29.28 3.35 5.99
C GLN A 167 -28.29 4.36 5.40
N PHE A 168 -28.81 5.45 4.83
CA PHE A 168 -27.97 6.59 4.47
C PHE A 168 -28.64 7.91 4.81
N GLU A 169 -27.81 8.95 4.93
CA GLU A 169 -28.25 10.33 5.06
C GLU A 169 -27.50 11.21 4.05
N LEU A 170 -28.15 12.30 3.65
CA LEU A 170 -27.73 13.19 2.58
C LEU A 170 -26.91 14.36 3.12
N LEU A 171 -25.66 14.43 2.70
CA LEU A 171 -24.83 15.63 2.82
C LEU A 171 -25.08 16.50 1.58
N VAL A 172 -25.79 17.62 1.76
CA VAL A 172 -26.16 18.51 0.65
C VAL A 172 -25.12 19.60 0.46
N VAL A 173 -24.67 19.80 -0.78
CA VAL A 173 -23.73 20.85 -1.17
C VAL A 173 -24.23 21.61 -2.40
N ALA A 174 -23.91 22.90 -2.50
CA ALA A 174 -24.54 23.79 -3.48
C ALA A 174 -23.68 24.12 -4.72
N SER A 175 -22.49 23.52 -4.86
CA SER A 175 -21.60 23.76 -6.00
C SER A 175 -20.70 22.57 -6.29
N ILE A 176 -20.11 22.53 -7.49
CA ILE A 176 -19.15 21.50 -7.89
C ILE A 176 -17.87 21.58 -7.05
N GLU A 177 -17.39 22.78 -6.75
CA GLU A 177 -16.26 22.97 -5.86
C GLU A 177 -16.53 22.42 -4.45
N ASP A 178 -17.74 22.64 -3.92
CA ASP A 178 -18.13 22.09 -2.62
C ASP A 178 -18.24 20.56 -2.68
N ALA A 179 -18.75 20.00 -3.78
CA ALA A 179 -18.85 18.55 -3.99
C ALA A 179 -17.48 17.86 -4.02
N ILE A 180 -16.56 18.36 -4.84
CA ILE A 180 -15.18 17.85 -4.91
C ILE A 180 -14.49 17.99 -3.55
N THR A 181 -14.71 19.13 -2.87
CA THR A 181 -14.16 19.35 -1.52
C THR A 181 -14.72 18.35 -0.52
N ALA A 182 -16.03 18.11 -0.51
CA ALA A 182 -16.65 17.12 0.37
C ALA A 182 -16.06 15.72 0.16
N VAL A 183 -15.97 15.26 -1.09
CA VAL A 183 -15.39 13.93 -1.43
C VAL A 183 -13.92 13.82 -1.03
N ALA A 184 -13.13 14.89 -1.21
CA ALA A 184 -11.74 14.92 -0.81
C ALA A 184 -11.57 14.87 0.72
N LEU A 185 -12.50 15.46 1.47
CA LEU A 185 -12.36 15.66 2.90
C LEU A 185 -13.06 14.58 3.75
N ASN A 186 -14.27 14.18 3.39
CA ASN A 186 -15.09 13.27 4.17
C ASN A 186 -14.95 11.82 3.66
N GLY A 187 -14.32 10.97 4.47
CA GLY A 187 -14.11 9.56 4.15
C GLY A 187 -15.39 8.72 4.18
N GLU A 188 -16.39 9.17 4.94
CA GLU A 188 -17.68 8.50 5.16
C GLU A 188 -18.61 8.57 3.94
N ILE A 189 -18.33 9.48 2.98
CA ILE A 189 -19.09 9.57 1.73
C ILE A 189 -18.87 8.29 0.93
N GLN A 190 -19.98 7.58 0.66
CA GLN A 190 -19.99 6.34 -0.11
C GLN A 190 -20.66 6.46 -1.47
N ALA A 191 -21.46 7.49 -1.73
CA ALA A 191 -21.97 7.77 -3.06
C ALA A 191 -22.13 9.27 -3.27
N ALA A 192 -22.16 9.71 -4.53
CA ALA A 192 -22.39 11.10 -4.89
C ALA A 192 -23.45 11.20 -6.00
N ILE A 193 -24.41 12.10 -5.80
CA ILE A 193 -25.48 12.43 -6.74
C ILE A 193 -25.24 13.88 -7.16
N ILE A 194 -24.95 14.12 -8.44
CA ILE A 194 -24.58 15.45 -8.95
C ILE A 194 -25.64 15.93 -9.95
N ARG A 195 -26.14 17.14 -9.77
CA ARG A 195 -27.01 17.81 -10.74
C ARG A 195 -26.19 18.39 -11.89
N HIS A 196 -26.63 18.17 -13.14
CA HIS A 196 -25.89 18.57 -14.34
C HIS A 196 -25.64 20.09 -14.46
N ASP A 197 -26.57 20.91 -13.95
CA ASP A 197 -26.57 22.38 -14.01
C ASP A 197 -26.06 23.04 -12.70
N LEU A 198 -25.46 22.25 -11.80
CA LEU A 198 -24.91 22.73 -10.54
C LEU A 198 -23.81 23.78 -10.82
N PRO A 199 -23.79 24.94 -10.12
CA PRO A 199 -22.79 25.96 -10.40
C PRO A 199 -21.38 25.45 -10.07
N LEU A 200 -20.42 25.78 -10.95
CA LEU A 200 -19.02 25.41 -10.75
C LEU A 200 -18.50 25.95 -9.40
N ARG A 201 -18.64 27.26 -9.17
CA ARG A 201 -18.01 27.98 -8.06
C ARG A 201 -18.85 27.95 -6.78
N SER A 202 -18.19 27.73 -5.65
CA SER A 202 -18.79 27.90 -4.34
C SER A 202 -19.02 29.38 -4.03
N ARG A 203 -20.17 29.71 -3.43
CA ARG A 203 -20.50 31.09 -3.02
C ARG A 203 -19.60 31.59 -1.89
N ASP A 204 -19.18 30.68 -1.02
CA ASP A 204 -18.41 30.95 0.19
C ASP A 204 -17.14 30.09 0.23
N ARG A 205 -16.26 30.29 -0.77
CA ARG A 205 -14.97 29.60 -0.85
C ARG A 205 -14.16 29.79 0.44
N VAL A 206 -13.76 28.69 1.06
CA VAL A 206 -12.90 28.71 2.26
C VAL A 206 -11.42 28.63 1.86
N PRO A 207 -10.46 29.14 2.67
CA PRO A 207 -9.04 29.14 2.32
C PRO A 207 -8.47 27.77 1.94
N LEU A 208 -8.98 26.69 2.55
CA LEU A 208 -8.61 25.32 2.20
C LEU A 208 -8.93 24.96 0.75
N MET A 209 -10.01 25.49 0.19
CA MET A 209 -10.39 25.24 -1.21
C MET A 209 -9.38 25.86 -2.17
N THR A 210 -8.77 26.99 -1.82
CA THR A 210 -7.66 27.54 -2.63
C THR A 210 -6.48 26.57 -2.70
N THR A 211 -6.15 25.92 -1.58
CA THR A 211 -5.10 24.91 -1.52
C THR A 211 -5.48 23.62 -2.26
N LEU A 212 -6.77 23.23 -2.20
CA LEU A 212 -7.27 22.00 -2.79
C LEU A 212 -7.57 22.11 -4.29
N LEU A 213 -8.13 23.23 -4.74
CA LEU A 213 -8.73 23.42 -6.07
C LEU A 213 -8.01 24.48 -6.92
N GLY A 214 -7.05 25.22 -6.34
CA GLY A 214 -6.32 26.32 -6.98
C GLY A 214 -6.92 27.71 -6.71
N VAL A 215 -6.15 28.74 -7.08
CA VAL A 215 -6.54 30.16 -6.98
C VAL A 215 -7.66 30.46 -7.98
N ASN A 216 -8.52 31.41 -7.61
CA ASN A 216 -9.67 31.81 -8.41
C ASN A 216 -9.26 32.88 -9.44
N ASP A 217 -8.48 32.51 -10.45
CA ASP A 217 -7.82 33.48 -11.34
C ASP A 217 -8.49 33.69 -12.72
N ASP A 218 -9.54 32.94 -13.08
CA ASP A 218 -10.16 33.03 -14.42
C ASP A 218 -11.59 33.62 -14.44
N VAL A 219 -11.87 34.37 -15.50
CA VAL A 219 -13.19 34.93 -15.87
C VAL A 219 -14.20 33.78 -15.96
N VAL A 220 -15.35 33.91 -15.27
CA VAL A 220 -16.46 32.95 -15.35
C VAL A 220 -16.90 32.84 -16.80
N VAL A 221 -16.45 31.77 -17.48
CA VAL A 221 -17.00 31.40 -18.77
C VAL A 221 -18.47 31.07 -18.52
N THR A 222 -19.38 31.76 -19.21
CA THR A 222 -20.84 31.60 -19.06
C THR A 222 -21.36 30.26 -19.60
N ASP A 223 -20.48 29.42 -20.13
CA ASP A 223 -20.79 28.11 -20.67
C ASP A 223 -20.71 27.06 -19.57
N ARG A 224 -21.87 26.74 -18.97
CA ARG A 224 -22.04 25.72 -17.91
C ARG A 224 -22.22 24.31 -18.46
N THR A 225 -22.14 24.11 -19.78
CA THR A 225 -22.62 22.89 -20.44
C THR A 225 -21.90 21.61 -20.01
N ARG A 226 -20.72 21.69 -19.37
CA ARG A 226 -19.89 20.51 -19.09
C ARG A 226 -19.20 20.49 -17.71
N ASP A 227 -19.56 21.38 -16.79
CA ASP A 227 -18.94 21.43 -15.46
C ASP A 227 -19.15 20.12 -14.67
N TRP A 228 -20.30 19.47 -14.87
CA TRP A 228 -20.62 18.17 -14.27
C TRP A 228 -19.69 17.04 -14.73
N VAL A 229 -19.16 17.09 -15.96
CA VAL A 229 -18.16 16.13 -16.44
C VAL A 229 -16.86 16.29 -15.66
N GLU A 230 -16.40 17.53 -15.50
CA GLU A 230 -15.20 17.84 -14.72
C GLU A 230 -15.36 17.42 -13.25
N CYS A 231 -16.54 17.63 -12.65
CA CYS A 231 -16.87 17.15 -11.31
C CYS A 231 -16.68 15.63 -11.21
N GLY A 232 -17.27 14.87 -12.13
CA GLY A 232 -17.20 13.41 -12.13
C GLY A 232 -15.77 12.89 -12.29
N GLU A 233 -15.00 13.46 -13.22
CA GLU A 233 -13.60 13.08 -13.43
C GLU A 233 -12.74 13.27 -12.17
N TRP A 234 -12.94 14.40 -11.47
CA TRP A 234 -12.22 14.67 -10.22
C TRP A 234 -12.66 13.75 -9.09
N ILE A 235 -13.97 13.47 -8.96
CA ILE A 235 -14.47 12.49 -7.99
C ILE A 235 -13.88 11.11 -8.26
N ARG A 236 -13.87 10.62 -9.51
CA ARG A 236 -13.25 9.32 -9.86
C ARG A 236 -11.76 9.29 -9.58
N LYS A 237 -11.05 10.40 -9.83
CA LYS A 237 -9.63 10.51 -9.49
C LYS A 237 -9.38 10.46 -7.99
N LEU A 238 -10.25 11.05 -7.16
CA LEU A 238 -10.12 11.06 -5.70
C LEU A 238 -10.62 9.75 -5.04
N ARG A 239 -11.78 9.25 -5.45
CA ARG A 239 -12.51 8.13 -4.86
C ARG A 239 -13.14 7.28 -5.99
N PRO A 240 -12.36 6.44 -6.68
CA PRO A 240 -12.86 5.69 -7.85
C PRO A 240 -13.95 4.68 -7.50
N HIS A 241 -13.99 4.21 -6.25
CA HIS A 241 -14.87 3.12 -5.79
C HIS A 241 -16.19 3.60 -5.16
N ILE A 242 -16.45 4.91 -5.06
CA ILE A 242 -17.78 5.38 -4.64
C ILE A 242 -18.69 5.46 -5.87
N ASP A 243 -19.98 5.18 -5.65
CA ASP A 243 -20.97 5.21 -6.73
C ASP A 243 -21.29 6.67 -7.08
N LEU A 244 -21.34 7.00 -8.37
CA LEU A 244 -21.50 8.35 -8.89
C LEU A 244 -22.69 8.43 -9.85
N TYR A 245 -23.69 9.24 -9.50
CA TYR A 245 -24.97 9.35 -10.22
C TYR A 245 -25.19 10.77 -10.74
N LEU A 246 -25.70 10.90 -11.97
CA LEU A 246 -26.01 12.20 -12.60
C LEU A 246 -27.51 12.45 -12.57
N LEU A 247 -27.91 13.68 -12.25
CA LEU A 247 -29.29 14.17 -12.39
C LEU A 247 -29.36 15.21 -13.51
N THR A 248 -30.17 14.90 -14.53
CA THR A 248 -30.35 15.76 -15.70
C THR A 248 -31.81 16.15 -15.93
N ASP A 249 -32.01 17.34 -16.50
CA ASP A 249 -33.28 17.82 -17.06
C ASP A 249 -33.24 17.81 -18.60
N GLU A 250 -32.10 17.45 -19.20
CA GLU A 250 -31.88 17.49 -20.64
C GLU A 250 -32.73 16.45 -21.39
N SER A 251 -33.33 16.88 -22.49
CA SER A 251 -34.16 16.02 -23.33
C SER A 251 -33.32 14.88 -23.92
N ILE A 252 -33.79 13.64 -23.75
CA ILE A 252 -33.24 12.43 -24.40
C ILE A 252 -33.18 12.58 -25.93
N ALA A 253 -34.02 13.45 -26.51
CA ALA A 253 -34.07 13.69 -27.95
C ALA A 253 -32.99 14.66 -28.49
N ALA A 254 -32.15 15.24 -27.62
CA ALA A 254 -30.99 16.01 -28.06
C ALA A 254 -29.89 15.05 -28.53
N GLU A 255 -29.43 15.18 -29.78
CA GLU A 255 -28.22 14.50 -30.24
C GLU A 255 -27.02 15.05 -29.44
N THR A 256 -26.59 14.32 -28.42
CA THR A 256 -25.35 14.63 -27.70
C THR A 256 -24.16 14.14 -28.51
N GLU A 257 -23.11 14.96 -28.62
CA GLU A 257 -21.77 14.51 -29.02
C GLU A 257 -21.36 13.31 -28.13
N GLU A 258 -20.42 12.45 -28.57
CA GLU A 258 -19.89 11.34 -27.75
C GLU A 258 -19.42 11.85 -26.37
N GLU A 259 -20.28 11.76 -25.35
CA GLU A 259 -19.99 12.19 -23.98
C GLU A 259 -19.20 11.12 -23.23
N PRO A 260 -18.26 11.50 -22.34
CA PRO A 260 -17.46 10.54 -21.60
C PRO A 260 -18.30 9.80 -20.54
N ASP A 261 -18.12 8.47 -20.49
CA ASP A 261 -18.78 7.57 -19.54
C ASP A 261 -18.15 7.67 -18.14
N VAL A 262 -18.52 8.71 -17.39
CA VAL A 262 -17.95 9.04 -16.06
C VAL A 262 -18.87 8.61 -14.91
N TYR A 263 -20.18 8.67 -15.13
CA TYR A 263 -21.23 8.44 -14.15
C TYR A 263 -21.78 7.02 -14.27
N ASP A 264 -21.98 6.33 -13.15
CA ASP A 264 -22.48 4.95 -13.14
C ASP A 264 -23.91 4.84 -13.69
N ARG A 265 -24.73 5.88 -13.48
CA ARG A 265 -26.10 5.98 -13.99
C ARG A 265 -26.59 7.42 -14.02
N THR A 266 -27.37 7.75 -15.05
CA THR A 266 -28.05 9.05 -15.20
C THR A 266 -29.54 8.92 -14.92
N PHE A 267 -30.10 9.90 -14.21
CA PHE A 267 -31.51 9.97 -13.83
C PHE A 267 -32.13 11.29 -14.32
N TYR A 268 -33.39 11.23 -14.73
CA TYR A 268 -34.16 12.41 -15.09
C TYR A 268 -34.82 13.00 -13.85
N ARG A 269 -34.62 14.29 -13.56
CA ARG A 269 -35.05 14.90 -12.28
C ARG A 269 -36.55 14.86 -12.05
N LEU A 270 -37.35 14.95 -13.11
CA LEU A 270 -38.81 14.95 -13.05
C LEU A 270 -39.41 13.55 -12.82
N ASN A 271 -38.59 12.50 -12.79
CA ASN A 271 -39.04 11.15 -12.47
C ASN A 271 -39.15 10.92 -10.96
N ASP A 272 -39.84 9.84 -10.59
CA ASP A 272 -39.97 9.39 -9.21
C ASP A 272 -38.59 9.12 -8.56
N ALA A 273 -38.37 9.71 -7.38
CA ALA A 273 -37.15 9.56 -6.58
C ALA A 273 -36.92 8.12 -6.09
N THR A 274 -37.94 7.25 -6.16
CA THR A 274 -37.88 5.84 -5.75
C THR A 274 -36.81 5.03 -6.48
N ASP A 275 -36.65 5.22 -7.81
CA ASP A 275 -35.64 4.49 -8.59
C ASP A 275 -34.21 4.93 -8.21
N LEU A 276 -34.00 6.24 -8.03
CA LEU A 276 -32.73 6.78 -7.55
C LEU A 276 -32.39 6.25 -6.16
N TYR A 277 -33.33 6.33 -5.21
CA TYR A 277 -33.17 5.81 -3.85
C TYR A 277 -32.76 4.32 -3.86
N SER A 278 -33.52 3.51 -4.59
CA SER A 278 -33.29 2.07 -4.70
C SER A 278 -31.93 1.75 -5.34
N THR A 279 -31.51 2.54 -6.33
CA THR A 279 -30.20 2.38 -6.98
C THR A 279 -29.06 2.70 -6.04
N VAL A 280 -29.13 3.82 -5.32
CA VAL A 280 -28.11 4.20 -4.32
C VAL A 280 -27.96 3.09 -3.28
N LEU A 281 -29.09 2.59 -2.75
CA LEU A 281 -29.10 1.52 -1.76
C LEU A 281 -28.49 0.22 -2.32
N ALA A 282 -28.83 -0.14 -3.56
CA ALA A 282 -28.28 -1.32 -4.24
C ALA A 282 -26.76 -1.22 -4.48
N GLY A 283 -26.25 -0.04 -4.87
CA GLY A 283 -24.82 0.20 -5.06
C GLY A 283 -24.02 0.02 -3.78
N VAL A 284 -24.50 0.62 -2.68
CA VAL A 284 -23.88 0.49 -1.36
C VAL A 284 -23.93 -0.96 -0.85
N ARG A 285 -25.08 -1.64 -0.97
CA ARG A 285 -25.21 -3.07 -0.63
C ARG A 285 -24.25 -3.94 -1.44
N SER A 286 -24.12 -3.66 -2.74
CA SER A 286 -23.22 -4.38 -3.63
C SER A 286 -21.76 -4.26 -3.17
N ARG A 287 -21.27 -3.06 -2.84
CA ARG A 287 -19.88 -2.87 -2.36
C ARG A 287 -19.66 -3.44 -0.95
N PHE A 288 -20.68 -3.37 -0.09
CA PHE A 288 -20.64 -3.96 1.25
C PHE A 288 -20.66 -5.49 1.25
N ALA A 289 -21.30 -6.12 0.26
CA ALA A 289 -21.41 -7.58 0.24
C ALA A 289 -20.03 -8.26 0.17
N THR A 290 -19.89 -9.36 0.90
CA THR A 290 -18.71 -10.23 0.95
C THR A 290 -19.15 -11.62 0.51
N PRO A 291 -19.20 -11.88 -0.81
CA PRO A 291 -19.88 -13.07 -1.35
C PRO A 291 -19.46 -14.37 -0.69
N PHE A 292 -18.17 -14.54 -0.40
CA PHE A 292 -17.67 -15.76 0.21
C PHE A 292 -17.92 -15.79 1.73
N PHE A 293 -17.64 -14.70 2.44
CA PHE A 293 -17.89 -14.65 3.88
C PHE A 293 -19.38 -14.75 4.25
N ASP A 294 -20.26 -14.13 3.46
CA ASP A 294 -21.70 -14.19 3.67
C ASP A 294 -22.23 -15.62 3.45
N ALA A 295 -21.73 -16.32 2.43
CA ALA A 295 -22.02 -17.74 2.23
C ALA A 295 -21.48 -18.62 3.37
N LEU A 296 -20.27 -18.34 3.87
CA LEU A 296 -19.70 -19.04 5.01
C LEU A 296 -20.51 -18.84 6.29
N ARG A 297 -21.03 -17.63 6.53
CA ARG A 297 -21.95 -17.34 7.64
C ARG A 297 -23.26 -18.10 7.50
N ALA A 298 -23.83 -18.13 6.30
CA ALA A 298 -25.05 -18.89 6.03
C ALA A 298 -24.85 -20.38 6.27
N TYR A 299 -23.73 -20.95 5.80
CA TYR A 299 -23.34 -22.33 6.07
C TYR A 299 -23.19 -22.60 7.58
N ALA A 300 -22.49 -21.73 8.31
CA ALA A 300 -22.29 -21.90 9.75
C ALA A 300 -23.62 -21.88 10.53
N ALA A 301 -24.58 -21.06 10.12
CA ALA A 301 -25.91 -20.97 10.73
C ALA A 301 -26.83 -22.15 10.36
N ALA A 302 -26.60 -22.82 9.22
CA ALA A 302 -27.47 -23.88 8.75
C ALA A 302 -27.43 -25.13 9.66
N PRO A 303 -28.57 -25.83 9.85
CA PRO A 303 -28.62 -27.10 10.56
C PRO A 303 -28.14 -28.25 9.65
N VAL A 304 -26.83 -28.49 9.63
CA VAL A 304 -26.21 -29.56 8.84
C VAL A 304 -25.83 -30.76 9.71
N GLY A 305 -26.21 -31.97 9.27
CA GLY A 305 -25.75 -33.24 9.86
C GLY A 305 -24.38 -33.64 9.31
N GLN A 306 -23.45 -34.07 10.18
CA GLN A 306 -22.04 -34.23 9.83
C GLN A 306 -21.65 -35.69 9.61
N PHE A 307 -21.35 -36.04 8.35
CA PHE A 307 -20.70 -37.30 7.94
C PHE A 307 -19.47 -37.06 7.04
N HIS A 308 -19.04 -35.81 6.92
CA HIS A 308 -17.87 -35.42 6.14
C HIS A 308 -16.56 -35.82 6.85
N ALA A 309 -15.48 -35.97 6.09
CA ALA A 309 -14.16 -36.41 6.58
C ALA A 309 -13.48 -35.47 7.61
N LEU A 310 -14.09 -34.34 7.97
CA LEU A 310 -13.55 -33.37 8.92
C LEU A 310 -14.19 -33.57 10.30
N PRO A 311 -13.50 -34.20 11.27
CA PRO A 311 -14.07 -34.46 12.59
C PRO A 311 -14.30 -33.17 13.40
N VAL A 312 -13.47 -32.16 13.16
CA VAL A 312 -13.50 -30.85 13.84
C VAL A 312 -14.66 -29.97 13.38
N ALA A 313 -15.21 -30.21 12.19
CA ALA A 313 -16.31 -29.42 11.66
C ALA A 313 -17.54 -29.54 12.57
N ARG A 314 -18.21 -28.40 12.79
CA ARG A 314 -19.30 -28.23 13.76
C ARG A 314 -18.89 -28.43 15.23
N GLY A 315 -17.62 -28.71 15.51
CA GLY A 315 -17.02 -28.71 16.85
C GLY A 315 -17.38 -29.90 17.74
N ALA A 316 -18.16 -30.88 17.27
CA ALA A 316 -18.60 -31.99 18.12
C ALA A 316 -17.43 -32.79 18.72
N SER A 317 -16.37 -33.04 17.95
CA SER A 317 -15.16 -33.71 18.44
C SER A 317 -14.38 -32.91 19.49
N ILE A 318 -14.59 -31.58 19.54
CA ILE A 318 -13.93 -30.66 20.46
C ILE A 318 -14.73 -30.57 21.76
N PHE A 319 -16.01 -30.20 21.66
CA PHE A 319 -16.86 -29.97 22.83
C PHE A 319 -17.28 -31.25 23.56
N ASN A 320 -17.31 -32.40 22.88
CA ASN A 320 -17.56 -33.69 23.54
C ASN A 320 -16.28 -34.35 24.06
N SER A 321 -15.10 -33.82 23.73
CA SER A 321 -13.84 -34.31 24.27
C SER A 321 -13.70 -33.91 25.74
N LYS A 322 -13.09 -34.78 26.55
CA LYS A 322 -12.71 -34.45 27.94
C LYS A 322 -11.45 -33.59 28.02
N SER A 323 -10.68 -33.51 26.93
CA SER A 323 -9.34 -32.91 26.92
C SER A 323 -9.16 -31.78 25.90
N LEU A 324 -10.19 -31.43 25.12
CA LEU A 324 -10.10 -30.39 24.08
C LEU A 324 -11.12 -29.26 24.26
N GLN A 325 -11.81 -29.18 25.41
CA GLN A 325 -12.81 -28.12 25.64
C GLN A 325 -12.17 -26.74 25.68
N ASP A 326 -10.94 -26.66 26.19
CA ASP A 326 -10.10 -25.46 26.22
C ASP A 326 -9.87 -24.86 24.82
N MET A 327 -9.71 -25.69 23.78
CA MET A 327 -9.63 -25.24 22.39
C MET A 327 -10.94 -24.55 21.96
N GLY A 328 -12.08 -25.12 22.34
CA GLY A 328 -13.40 -24.58 22.05
C GLY A 328 -13.66 -23.25 22.75
N GLU A 329 -13.26 -23.15 24.01
CA GLU A 329 -13.36 -21.93 24.84
C GLU A 329 -12.44 -20.83 24.33
N PHE A 330 -11.21 -21.17 23.94
CA PHE A 330 -10.22 -20.21 23.47
C PHE A 330 -10.60 -19.58 22.12
N TYR A 331 -10.95 -20.39 21.12
CA TYR A 331 -11.28 -19.87 19.78
C TYR A 331 -12.75 -19.47 19.61
N GLY A 332 -13.63 -20.00 20.44
CA GLY A 332 -15.08 -19.85 20.32
C GLY A 332 -15.71 -20.77 19.28
N ARG A 333 -17.01 -21.01 19.42
CA ARG A 333 -17.75 -22.02 18.64
C ARG A 333 -17.81 -21.72 17.13
N ASN A 334 -17.86 -20.45 16.75
CA ASN A 334 -18.11 -20.03 15.37
C ASN A 334 -17.04 -20.49 14.39
N ILE A 335 -15.76 -20.56 14.80
CA ILE A 335 -14.68 -21.03 13.91
C ILE A 335 -14.93 -22.48 13.47
N PHE A 336 -15.41 -23.32 14.40
CA PHE A 336 -15.72 -24.73 14.13
C PHE A 336 -17.02 -24.90 13.35
N MET A 337 -18.00 -24.01 13.58
CA MET A 337 -19.26 -24.00 12.81
C MET A 337 -19.04 -23.59 11.35
N ALA A 338 -18.06 -22.72 11.11
CA ALA A 338 -17.62 -22.30 9.79
C ALA A 338 -16.59 -23.26 9.16
N GLU A 339 -16.17 -24.32 9.85
CA GLU A 339 -15.19 -25.27 9.33
C GLU A 339 -15.86 -26.28 8.39
N THR A 340 -15.32 -26.41 7.18
CA THR A 340 -15.95 -27.13 6.06
C THR A 340 -14.99 -27.34 4.88
N SER A 341 -15.45 -28.05 3.85
CA SER A 341 -14.75 -28.26 2.57
C SER A 341 -15.64 -27.87 1.39
N SER A 342 -15.05 -27.80 0.18
CA SER A 342 -15.79 -27.60 -1.07
C SER A 342 -16.78 -28.72 -1.40
N THR A 343 -16.63 -29.91 -0.81
CA THR A 343 -17.52 -31.06 -1.06
C THR A 343 -18.79 -31.05 -0.22
N SER A 344 -18.89 -30.17 0.79
CA SER A 344 -20.06 -30.06 1.68
C SER A 344 -21.29 -29.46 1.00
N GLY A 345 -21.17 -28.97 -0.25
CA GLY A 345 -22.24 -28.29 -0.99
C GLY A 345 -22.52 -26.86 -0.49
N GLY A 346 -22.92 -25.96 -1.40
CA GLY A 346 -23.25 -24.57 -1.07
C GLY A 346 -22.07 -23.61 -0.86
N LEU A 347 -20.83 -24.10 -0.96
CA LEU A 347 -19.59 -23.30 -0.95
C LEU A 347 -18.77 -23.59 -2.21
N ASP A 348 -18.03 -22.59 -2.67
CA ASP A 348 -17.24 -22.62 -3.90
C ASP A 348 -15.88 -23.33 -3.69
N SER A 349 -15.22 -23.73 -4.78
CA SER A 349 -13.90 -24.38 -4.74
C SER A 349 -12.80 -23.37 -5.05
N LEU A 350 -11.77 -23.24 -4.20
CA LEU A 350 -10.64 -22.35 -4.51
C LEU A 350 -9.85 -22.82 -5.75
N LEU A 351 -9.80 -24.13 -5.98
CA LEU A 351 -9.04 -24.71 -7.10
C LEU A 351 -9.77 -24.58 -8.44
N ASP A 352 -11.08 -24.35 -8.41
CA ASP A 352 -11.91 -24.16 -9.60
C ASP A 352 -13.09 -23.24 -9.26
N PRO A 353 -12.83 -21.93 -9.07
CA PRO A 353 -13.80 -21.00 -8.52
C PRO A 353 -14.81 -20.56 -9.59
N HIS A 354 -16.10 -20.88 -9.38
CA HIS A 354 -17.22 -20.49 -10.26
C HIS A 354 -18.34 -19.73 -9.55
N GLY A 355 -18.33 -19.69 -8.23
CA GLY A 355 -19.40 -19.14 -7.39
C GLY A 355 -18.92 -18.00 -6.48
N THR A 356 -19.05 -18.19 -5.17
CA THR A 356 -18.84 -17.13 -4.17
C THR A 356 -17.38 -16.71 -4.04
N ILE A 357 -16.42 -17.63 -4.18
CA ILE A 357 -14.99 -17.30 -4.22
C ILE A 357 -14.70 -16.53 -5.50
N ARG A 358 -15.25 -16.96 -6.65
CA ARG A 358 -15.08 -16.24 -7.91
C ARG A 358 -15.60 -14.80 -7.83
N ALA A 359 -16.80 -14.61 -7.30
CA ALA A 359 -17.38 -13.29 -7.10
C ALA A 359 -16.55 -12.42 -6.14
N ALA A 360 -15.97 -13.00 -5.09
CA ALA A 360 -15.06 -12.29 -4.17
C ALA A 360 -13.75 -11.88 -4.87
N MET A 361 -13.19 -12.76 -5.71
CA MET A 361 -12.01 -12.48 -6.53
C MET A 361 -12.28 -11.38 -7.58
N ASP A 362 -13.43 -11.41 -8.26
CA ASP A 362 -13.81 -10.39 -9.24
C ASP A 362 -14.00 -9.01 -8.56
N LYS A 363 -14.59 -8.99 -7.36
CA LYS A 363 -14.65 -7.77 -6.55
C LYS A 363 -13.26 -7.27 -6.14
N ALA A 364 -12.36 -8.16 -5.74
CA ALA A 364 -10.98 -7.79 -5.44
C ALA A 364 -10.25 -7.24 -6.66
N ALA A 365 -10.45 -7.82 -7.84
CA ALA A 365 -9.87 -7.30 -9.09
C ALA A 365 -10.28 -5.84 -9.33
N LYS A 366 -11.56 -5.49 -9.09
CA LYS A 366 -12.04 -4.10 -9.14
C LYS A 366 -11.37 -3.19 -8.10
N THR A 367 -11.30 -3.61 -6.84
CA THR A 367 -10.67 -2.84 -5.74
C THR A 367 -9.21 -2.46 -6.04
N TRP A 368 -8.44 -3.38 -6.63
CA TRP A 368 -7.02 -3.18 -6.90
C TRP A 368 -6.69 -2.87 -8.37
N CYS A 369 -7.68 -2.50 -9.20
CA CYS A 369 -7.50 -2.13 -10.60
C CYS A 369 -6.82 -3.22 -11.47
N ALA A 370 -7.08 -4.48 -11.15
CA ALA A 370 -6.56 -5.64 -11.87
C ALA A 370 -7.61 -6.23 -12.82
N ASP A 371 -7.17 -6.92 -13.88
CA ASP A 371 -8.08 -7.69 -14.74
C ASP A 371 -8.55 -8.96 -14.02
N GLN A 372 -7.65 -9.57 -13.24
CA GLN A 372 -7.92 -10.77 -12.46
C GLN A 372 -7.22 -10.69 -11.10
N THR A 373 -7.83 -11.31 -10.09
CA THR A 373 -7.21 -11.49 -8.78
C THR A 373 -7.38 -12.93 -8.32
N TYR A 374 -6.32 -13.52 -7.74
CA TYR A 374 -6.34 -14.85 -7.15
C TYR A 374 -6.07 -14.76 -5.65
N PHE A 375 -6.84 -15.50 -4.85
CA PHE A 375 -6.62 -15.64 -3.42
C PHE A 375 -5.61 -16.75 -3.14
N VAL A 376 -4.67 -16.48 -2.25
CA VAL A 376 -3.58 -17.39 -1.88
C VAL A 376 -3.60 -17.59 -0.37
N THR A 377 -3.65 -18.85 0.06
CA THR A 377 -3.81 -19.23 1.49
C THR A 377 -2.49 -19.62 2.16
N ASN A 378 -1.34 -19.42 1.51
CA ASN A 378 -0.02 -19.75 2.07
C ASN A 378 0.99 -18.59 1.93
N GLY A 379 0.48 -17.37 2.06
CA GLY A 379 1.23 -16.12 2.07
C GLY A 379 1.78 -15.71 0.71
N THR A 380 2.31 -14.49 0.65
CA THR A 380 2.96 -13.96 -0.57
C THR A 380 4.19 -14.76 -0.96
N SER A 381 4.82 -15.44 0.00
CA SER A 381 5.85 -16.42 -0.28
C SER A 381 5.44 -17.46 -1.32
N THR A 382 4.16 -17.84 -1.35
CA THR A 382 3.59 -18.80 -2.29
C THR A 382 3.09 -18.09 -3.55
N ALA A 383 2.45 -16.93 -3.40
CA ALA A 383 2.05 -16.07 -4.51
C ALA A 383 3.22 -15.78 -5.49
N ASN A 384 4.38 -15.43 -4.94
CA ASN A 384 5.61 -15.18 -5.69
C ASN A 384 6.06 -16.41 -6.49
N LYS A 385 6.00 -17.61 -5.90
CA LYS A 385 6.37 -18.85 -6.60
C LYS A 385 5.41 -19.18 -7.73
N ILE A 386 4.11 -18.97 -7.52
CA ILE A 386 3.09 -19.17 -8.55
C ILE A 386 3.39 -18.29 -9.76
N VAL A 387 3.60 -16.99 -9.54
CA VAL A 387 3.86 -16.05 -10.65
C VAL A 387 5.18 -16.38 -11.37
N VAL A 388 6.26 -16.65 -10.63
CA VAL A 388 7.55 -17.02 -11.23
C VAL A 388 7.43 -18.31 -12.04
N GLN A 389 6.82 -19.36 -11.49
CA GLN A 389 6.65 -20.63 -12.19
C GLN A 389 5.73 -20.52 -13.42
N ALA A 390 4.69 -19.69 -13.35
CA ALA A 390 3.75 -19.50 -14.47
C ALA A 390 4.38 -18.80 -15.67
N LEU A 391 5.36 -17.91 -15.42
CA LEU A 391 5.88 -16.98 -16.43
C LEU A 391 7.29 -17.32 -16.92
N THR A 392 7.95 -18.29 -16.32
CA THR A 392 9.35 -18.63 -16.65
C THR A 392 9.51 -20.12 -16.87
N ARG A 393 10.56 -20.47 -17.62
CA ARG A 393 10.97 -21.83 -17.95
C ARG A 393 12.44 -22.02 -17.63
N PRO A 394 12.92 -23.27 -17.54
CA PRO A 394 14.34 -23.53 -17.40
C PRO A 394 15.15 -22.82 -18.49
N GLY A 395 16.18 -22.05 -18.08
CA GLY A 395 17.06 -21.33 -19.00
C GLY A 395 16.68 -19.87 -19.30
N ASP A 396 15.46 -19.45 -18.96
CA ASP A 396 15.05 -18.04 -19.04
C ASP A 396 15.85 -17.19 -18.05
N ILE A 397 16.12 -15.93 -18.42
CA ILE A 397 16.82 -14.95 -17.58
C ILE A 397 15.77 -14.10 -16.85
N VAL A 398 15.94 -13.96 -15.54
CA VAL A 398 15.12 -13.10 -14.69
C VAL A 398 15.99 -12.03 -14.03
N LEU A 399 15.72 -10.78 -14.34
CA LEU A 399 16.31 -9.63 -13.67
C LEU A 399 15.63 -9.46 -12.32
N ILE A 400 16.40 -9.54 -11.24
CA ILE A 400 15.85 -9.62 -9.88
C ILE A 400 16.54 -8.64 -8.94
N ASP A 401 15.74 -7.84 -8.23
CA ASP A 401 16.20 -7.01 -7.11
C ASP A 401 16.95 -7.87 -6.08
N ARG A 402 18.22 -7.52 -5.82
CA ARG A 402 19.09 -8.26 -4.90
C ARG A 402 18.51 -8.37 -3.49
N ASN A 403 17.75 -7.36 -3.07
CA ASN A 403 17.17 -7.23 -1.74
C ASN A 403 15.71 -7.72 -1.68
N CYS A 404 15.31 -8.56 -2.62
CA CYS A 404 13.99 -9.15 -2.63
C CYS A 404 13.86 -10.33 -1.64
N HIS A 405 12.62 -10.66 -1.29
CA HIS A 405 12.34 -11.74 -0.35
C HIS A 405 12.80 -13.11 -0.86
N LYS A 406 13.28 -13.98 0.05
CA LYS A 406 13.78 -15.33 -0.28
C LYS A 406 12.80 -16.20 -1.10
N SER A 407 11.50 -15.93 -1.07
CA SER A 407 10.51 -16.69 -1.85
C SER A 407 10.73 -16.63 -3.36
N HIS A 408 11.22 -15.50 -3.88
CA HIS A 408 11.50 -15.34 -5.31
C HIS A 408 12.61 -16.29 -5.73
N HIS A 409 13.66 -16.37 -4.91
CA HIS A 409 14.78 -17.28 -5.12
C HIS A 409 14.32 -18.74 -5.17
N TYR A 410 13.45 -19.17 -4.24
CA TYR A 410 12.85 -20.50 -4.30
C TYR A 410 11.99 -20.69 -5.54
N GLY A 411 11.24 -19.67 -5.97
CA GLY A 411 10.49 -19.70 -7.23
C GLY A 411 11.40 -19.95 -8.43
N LEU A 412 12.54 -19.25 -8.50
CA LEU A 412 13.54 -19.40 -9.56
C LEU A 412 14.22 -20.77 -9.52
N VAL A 413 14.56 -21.29 -8.33
CA VAL A 413 15.06 -22.67 -8.17
C VAL A 413 14.07 -23.68 -8.74
N LEU A 414 12.79 -23.57 -8.39
CA LEU A 414 11.75 -24.50 -8.83
C LEU A 414 11.50 -24.40 -10.34
N ALA A 415 11.43 -23.19 -10.89
CA ALA A 415 11.23 -22.94 -12.30
C ALA A 415 12.48 -23.25 -13.17
N GLY A 416 13.68 -23.27 -12.57
CA GLY A 416 14.94 -23.43 -13.28
C GLY A 416 15.39 -22.19 -14.07
N ALA A 417 14.82 -21.03 -13.77
CA ALA A 417 15.20 -19.76 -14.37
C ALA A 417 16.49 -19.21 -13.75
N TYR A 418 17.26 -18.47 -14.53
CA TYR A 418 18.55 -17.92 -14.14
C TYR A 418 18.41 -16.50 -13.58
N PRO A 419 18.64 -16.28 -12.27
CA PRO A 419 18.68 -14.93 -11.71
C PRO A 419 19.88 -14.15 -12.27
N MET A 420 19.60 -12.92 -12.71
CA MET A 420 20.58 -11.84 -12.84
C MET A 420 20.26 -10.79 -11.79
N TYR A 421 21.14 -10.63 -10.81
CA TYR A 421 20.92 -9.71 -9.70
C TYR A 421 21.11 -8.26 -10.11
N LEU A 422 20.22 -7.41 -9.62
CA LEU A 422 20.28 -5.97 -9.75
C LEU A 422 20.55 -5.35 -8.39
N ASP A 423 21.67 -4.64 -8.27
CA ASP A 423 22.03 -3.98 -7.03
C ASP A 423 21.22 -2.70 -6.81
N ALA A 424 20.75 -2.53 -5.58
CA ALA A 424 20.15 -1.30 -5.10
C ALA A 424 21.24 -0.30 -4.71
N TYR A 425 20.95 1.00 -4.78
CA TYR A 425 21.92 2.01 -4.33
C TYR A 425 22.18 1.87 -2.81
N PRO A 426 23.43 1.95 -2.35
CA PRO A 426 23.76 1.81 -0.93
C PRO A 426 23.45 3.08 -0.15
N LEU A 427 23.01 2.95 1.10
CA LEU A 427 22.89 4.03 2.07
C LEU A 427 23.80 3.74 3.27
N ALA A 428 25.11 3.77 3.01
CA ALA A 428 26.16 3.36 3.95
C ALA A 428 26.03 3.99 5.36
N PRO A 429 25.73 5.30 5.53
CA PRO A 429 25.60 5.90 6.87
C PRO A 429 24.50 5.28 7.75
N PHE A 430 23.57 4.54 7.16
CA PHE A 430 22.42 3.94 7.85
C PHE A 430 22.43 2.40 7.80
N ALA A 431 23.46 1.80 7.19
CA ALA A 431 23.55 0.36 6.93
C ALA A 431 22.25 -0.20 6.29
N ILE A 432 21.67 0.54 5.34
CA ILE A 432 20.42 0.19 4.64
C ILE A 432 20.68 0.22 3.13
N TYR A 433 19.89 -0.54 2.38
CA TYR A 433 19.82 -0.42 0.92
C TYR A 433 18.65 0.43 0.48
N GLY A 434 18.88 1.16 -0.60
CA GLY A 434 17.86 1.89 -1.33
C GLY A 434 17.01 1.00 -2.24
N ALA A 435 16.85 1.46 -3.47
CA ALA A 435 16.12 0.80 -4.54
C ALA A 435 17.02 0.61 -5.78
N VAL A 436 16.58 -0.21 -6.73
CA VAL A 436 17.29 -0.44 -8.00
C VAL A 436 16.97 0.70 -8.96
N SER A 437 17.99 1.46 -9.37
CA SER A 437 17.81 2.60 -10.28
C SER A 437 17.39 2.18 -11.69
N LEU A 438 16.67 3.04 -12.42
CA LEU A 438 16.39 2.75 -13.84
C LEU A 438 17.64 2.66 -14.69
N ARG A 439 18.71 3.40 -14.33
CA ARG A 439 19.98 3.31 -15.02
C ARG A 439 20.54 1.89 -14.92
N THR A 440 20.53 1.30 -13.72
CA THR A 440 20.95 -0.08 -13.46
C THR A 440 20.13 -1.08 -14.28
N ILE A 441 18.79 -0.94 -14.27
CA ILE A 441 17.89 -1.84 -15.01
C ILE A 441 18.14 -1.74 -16.53
N LYS A 442 18.18 -0.53 -17.07
CA LYS A 442 18.40 -0.30 -18.50
C LYS A 442 19.76 -0.80 -18.94
N LYS A 443 20.81 -0.52 -18.15
CA LYS A 443 22.17 -1.01 -18.44
C LYS A 443 22.18 -2.54 -18.52
N ALA A 444 21.58 -3.23 -17.55
CA ALA A 444 21.51 -4.70 -17.57
C ALA A 444 20.81 -5.23 -18.84
N LEU A 445 19.70 -4.62 -19.26
CA LEU A 445 19.01 -5.00 -20.49
C LEU A 445 19.84 -4.74 -21.75
N LEU A 446 20.52 -3.59 -21.83
CA LEU A 446 21.37 -3.22 -22.96
C LEU A 446 22.63 -4.10 -23.03
N ASP A 447 23.22 -4.47 -21.89
CA ASP A 447 24.35 -5.40 -21.83
C ASP A 447 23.94 -6.79 -22.35
N LEU A 448 22.74 -7.28 -21.97
CA LEU A 448 22.19 -8.54 -22.47
C LEU A 448 21.81 -8.47 -23.96
N GLU A 449 21.35 -7.31 -24.44
CA GLU A 449 21.12 -7.06 -25.86
C GLU A 449 22.42 -7.12 -26.66
N ALA A 450 23.47 -6.46 -26.19
CA ALA A 450 24.80 -6.50 -26.80
C ALA A 450 25.38 -7.93 -26.80
N ALA A 451 25.08 -8.72 -25.77
CA ALA A 451 25.46 -10.13 -25.68
C ALA A 451 24.57 -11.07 -26.52
N GLY A 452 23.51 -10.57 -27.18
CA GLY A 452 22.58 -11.39 -27.96
C GLY A 452 21.71 -12.32 -27.12
N GLN A 453 21.46 -11.97 -25.86
CA GLN A 453 20.70 -12.77 -24.87
C GLN A 453 19.38 -12.11 -24.44
N LEU A 454 19.03 -10.96 -25.03
CA LEU A 454 17.84 -10.20 -24.65
C LEU A 454 16.53 -11.00 -24.83
N ASP A 455 16.48 -11.90 -25.82
CA ASP A 455 15.34 -12.79 -26.10
C ASP A 455 15.06 -13.80 -24.96
N ARG A 456 16.09 -14.17 -24.21
CA ARG A 456 15.99 -15.03 -23.02
C ARG A 456 15.46 -14.30 -21.79
N VAL A 457 15.44 -12.96 -21.79
CA VAL A 457 14.93 -12.18 -20.66
C VAL A 457 13.40 -12.22 -20.63
N ARG A 458 12.85 -12.80 -19.56
CA ARG A 458 11.39 -12.97 -19.41
C ARG A 458 10.75 -12.08 -18.37
N MET A 459 11.46 -11.77 -17.29
CA MET A 459 10.86 -11.07 -16.16
C MET A 459 11.82 -10.05 -15.55
N LEU A 460 11.25 -8.92 -15.16
CA LEU A 460 11.84 -7.98 -14.20
C LEU A 460 11.05 -8.05 -12.89
N LEU A 461 11.76 -8.34 -11.80
CA LEU A 461 11.21 -8.54 -10.48
C LEU A 461 11.74 -7.49 -9.51
N LEU A 462 10.84 -6.65 -8.98
CA LEU A 462 11.18 -5.54 -8.10
C LEU A 462 10.27 -5.52 -6.86
N THR A 463 10.82 -5.12 -5.71
CA THR A 463 10.07 -4.96 -4.46
C THR A 463 9.52 -3.54 -4.33
N ASN A 464 8.19 -3.35 -4.29
CA ASN A 464 7.58 -2.03 -4.20
C ASN A 464 6.47 -1.95 -3.12
N CYS A 465 6.61 -1.17 -2.06
CA CYS A 465 7.78 -0.41 -1.65
C CYS A 465 8.87 -1.34 -1.08
N THR A 466 10.10 -0.81 -0.96
CA THR A 466 11.14 -1.45 -0.14
C THR A 466 10.69 -1.52 1.32
N PHE A 467 11.39 -2.31 2.14
CA PHE A 467 11.02 -2.46 3.56
C PHE A 467 11.03 -1.11 4.31
N ASP A 468 12.01 -0.24 4.01
CA ASP A 468 12.15 1.09 4.62
C ASP A 468 11.22 2.15 4.00
N GLY A 469 10.36 1.75 3.06
CA GLY A 469 9.33 2.62 2.48
C GLY A 469 9.75 3.39 1.24
N ILE A 470 10.80 2.99 0.54
CA ILE A 470 11.15 3.61 -0.74
C ILE A 470 10.19 3.06 -1.81
N VAL A 471 9.41 3.95 -2.43
CA VAL A 471 8.38 3.63 -3.42
C VAL A 471 8.89 3.99 -4.80
N TYR A 472 8.85 3.04 -5.72
CA TYR A 472 9.21 3.25 -7.13
C TYR A 472 8.22 4.19 -7.82
N ASN A 473 8.53 4.62 -9.03
CA ASN A 473 7.55 5.11 -9.99
C ASN A 473 7.28 3.97 -11.00
N PRO A 474 6.32 3.05 -10.74
CA PRO A 474 6.16 1.85 -11.55
C PRO A 474 5.86 2.17 -13.01
N ARG A 475 5.07 3.21 -13.27
CA ARG A 475 4.75 3.66 -14.63
C ARG A 475 6.00 4.01 -15.41
N ARG A 476 6.85 4.88 -14.86
CA ARG A 476 8.12 5.29 -15.47
C ARG A 476 9.07 4.09 -15.65
N VAL A 477 9.11 3.18 -14.69
CA VAL A 477 9.93 1.96 -14.81
C VAL A 477 9.45 1.09 -15.97
N MET A 478 8.16 0.82 -16.04
CA MET A 478 7.58 -0.01 -17.11
C MET A 478 7.74 0.64 -18.48
N GLU A 479 7.49 1.95 -18.61
CA GLU A 479 7.72 2.71 -19.85
C GLU A 479 9.15 2.54 -20.35
N GLU A 480 10.15 2.91 -19.55
CA GLU A 480 11.54 2.92 -20.01
C GLU A 480 12.10 1.51 -20.26
N VAL A 481 11.61 0.49 -19.54
CA VAL A 481 11.99 -0.91 -19.76
C VAL A 481 11.36 -1.47 -21.03
N LEU A 482 10.08 -1.22 -21.29
CA LEU A 482 9.39 -1.66 -22.51
C LEU A 482 9.96 -1.04 -23.78
N ALA A 483 10.63 0.10 -23.68
CA ALA A 483 11.37 0.70 -24.79
C ALA A 483 12.59 -0.12 -25.24
N ILE A 484 13.14 -0.96 -24.36
CA ILE A 484 14.27 -1.85 -24.64
C ILE A 484 13.77 -3.28 -24.91
N LYS A 485 12.92 -3.82 -24.02
CA LYS A 485 12.34 -5.16 -24.12
C LYS A 485 10.80 -5.08 -24.10
N PRO A 486 10.14 -5.04 -25.27
CA PRO A 486 8.71 -4.71 -25.37
C PRO A 486 7.75 -5.78 -24.86
N ASP A 487 8.21 -7.00 -24.59
CA ASP A 487 7.40 -8.17 -24.20
C ASP A 487 7.76 -8.74 -22.81
N ILE A 488 8.59 -8.02 -22.03
CA ILE A 488 8.98 -8.45 -20.67
C ILE A 488 7.80 -8.42 -19.70
N CYS A 489 7.76 -9.39 -18.78
CA CYS A 489 6.81 -9.39 -17.67
C CYS A 489 7.37 -8.61 -16.47
N PHE A 490 6.52 -7.84 -15.80
CA PHE A 490 6.85 -7.17 -14.54
C PHE A 490 6.20 -7.91 -13.38
N LEU A 491 7.00 -8.34 -12.41
CA LEU A 491 6.53 -8.79 -11.10
C LEU A 491 6.89 -7.75 -10.04
N TRP A 492 5.87 -7.01 -9.60
CA TRP A 492 5.97 -6.08 -8.48
C TRP A 492 5.60 -6.79 -7.18
N ASP A 493 6.59 -7.08 -6.34
CA ASP A 493 6.32 -7.59 -4.99
C ASP A 493 5.86 -6.43 -4.09
N GLU A 494 4.53 -6.27 -4.03
CA GLU A 494 3.85 -5.27 -3.24
C GLU A 494 3.35 -5.80 -1.89
N ALA A 495 4.08 -6.77 -1.30
CA ALA A 495 3.72 -7.39 -0.02
C ALA A 495 3.47 -6.37 1.10
N TRP A 496 4.18 -5.23 1.07
CA TRP A 496 4.07 -4.16 2.06
C TRP A 496 3.16 -3.00 1.63
N TYR A 497 2.59 -3.02 0.43
CA TYR A 497 1.98 -1.82 -0.18
C TYR A 497 0.51 -1.99 -0.60
N ALA A 498 -0.14 -3.08 -0.18
CA ALA A 498 -1.54 -3.39 -0.54
C ALA A 498 -2.57 -2.29 -0.21
N PHE A 499 -2.33 -1.48 0.83
CA PHE A 499 -3.22 -0.41 1.26
C PHE A 499 -3.19 0.82 0.33
N ALA A 500 -2.13 0.97 -0.48
CA ALA A 500 -1.85 2.21 -1.21
C ALA A 500 -2.94 2.58 -2.23
N THR A 501 -3.66 1.60 -2.78
CA THR A 501 -4.79 1.83 -3.71
C THR A 501 -5.87 2.73 -3.11
N ALA A 502 -6.04 2.68 -1.78
CA ALA A 502 -7.15 3.35 -1.11
C ALA A 502 -7.03 4.88 -1.11
N VAL A 503 -5.85 5.45 -1.35
CA VAL A 503 -5.62 6.90 -1.32
C VAL A 503 -4.99 7.40 -2.63
N PRO A 504 -5.49 8.51 -3.22
CA PRO A 504 -5.08 8.99 -4.55
C PRO A 504 -3.59 9.10 -4.80
N TRP A 505 -2.84 9.68 -3.85
CA TRP A 505 -1.43 10.00 -4.06
C TRP A 505 -0.54 8.76 -4.02
N ALA A 506 -0.88 7.75 -3.20
CA ALA A 506 -0.14 6.50 -3.16
C ALA A 506 -0.60 5.54 -4.27
N ARG A 507 -1.89 5.57 -4.62
CA ARG A 507 -2.51 4.74 -5.66
C ARG A 507 -1.81 4.86 -7.01
N GLN A 508 -1.38 6.06 -7.41
CA GLN A 508 -0.65 6.28 -8.66
C GLN A 508 0.70 5.54 -8.74
N ARG A 509 1.26 5.11 -7.59
CA ARG A 509 2.51 4.35 -7.47
C ARG A 509 2.29 2.87 -7.15
N THR A 510 1.07 2.37 -7.35
CA THR A 510 0.78 0.93 -7.35
C THR A 510 0.95 0.36 -8.75
N ALA A 511 1.39 -0.90 -8.84
CA ALA A 511 1.67 -1.57 -10.10
C ALA A 511 0.44 -1.64 -11.03
N MET A 512 -0.72 -2.03 -10.50
CA MET A 512 -1.93 -2.24 -11.29
C MET A 512 -2.49 -0.93 -11.88
N VAL A 513 -2.49 0.16 -11.10
CA VAL A 513 -2.93 1.47 -11.61
C VAL A 513 -1.91 2.06 -12.57
N ALA A 514 -0.61 1.91 -12.31
CA ALA A 514 0.41 2.33 -13.24
C ALA A 514 0.34 1.60 -14.59
N ALA A 515 -0.01 0.31 -14.56
CA ALA A 515 -0.20 -0.52 -15.74
C ALA A 515 -1.43 -0.09 -16.55
N GLU A 516 -2.57 0.17 -15.89
CA GLU A 516 -3.77 0.74 -16.51
C GLU A 516 -3.48 2.05 -17.22
N GLN A 517 -2.83 2.99 -16.52
CA GLN A 517 -2.50 4.29 -17.09
C GLN A 517 -1.54 4.18 -18.28
N LEU A 518 -0.63 3.20 -18.24
CA LEU A 518 0.30 2.96 -19.33
C LEU A 518 -0.42 2.38 -20.55
N GLU A 519 -1.29 1.38 -20.37
CA GLU A 519 -2.11 0.81 -21.45
C GLU A 519 -2.97 1.90 -22.11
N SER A 520 -3.69 2.67 -21.29
CA SER A 520 -4.51 3.80 -21.74
C SER A 520 -3.66 4.83 -22.49
N ALA A 521 -2.47 5.18 -21.98
CA ALA A 521 -1.56 6.10 -22.66
C ALA A 521 -1.07 5.57 -24.01
N LEU A 522 -0.60 4.31 -24.08
CA LEU A 522 -0.07 3.70 -25.31
C LEU A 522 -1.11 3.65 -26.42
N SER A 523 -2.39 3.47 -26.07
CA SER A 523 -3.50 3.45 -27.03
C SER A 523 -3.90 4.84 -27.56
N SER A 524 -3.40 5.92 -26.95
CA SER A 524 -3.83 7.28 -27.29
C SER A 524 -3.11 7.84 -28.53
N PRO A 525 -3.82 8.58 -29.42
CA PRO A 525 -3.21 9.28 -30.55
C PRO A 525 -2.13 10.28 -30.12
N ARG A 526 -2.35 10.97 -28.99
CA ARG A 526 -1.38 11.91 -28.41
C ARG A 526 -0.06 11.22 -28.08
N TYR A 527 -0.09 10.02 -27.50
CA TYR A 527 1.12 9.28 -27.22
C TYR A 527 1.86 8.89 -28.50
N ALA A 528 1.15 8.49 -29.56
CA ALA A 528 1.78 8.19 -30.85
C ALA A 528 2.49 9.42 -31.46
N GLU A 529 1.97 10.63 -31.26
CA GLU A 529 2.67 11.88 -31.61
C GLU A 529 3.91 12.12 -30.74
N GLN A 530 3.78 11.99 -29.42
CA GLN A 530 4.89 12.14 -28.49
C GLN A 530 6.03 11.14 -28.79
N TYR A 531 5.67 9.88 -29.07
CA TYR A 531 6.62 8.84 -29.44
C TYR A 531 7.34 9.17 -30.76
N ARG A 532 6.63 9.67 -31.78
CA ARG A 532 7.26 10.10 -33.05
C ARG A 532 8.25 11.24 -32.84
N ALA A 533 7.91 12.22 -32.00
CA ALA A 533 8.80 13.32 -31.65
C ALA A 533 10.03 12.84 -30.86
N TRP A 534 9.82 12.01 -29.84
CA TRP A 534 10.91 11.40 -29.06
C TRP A 534 11.84 10.54 -29.92
N ARG A 535 11.28 9.69 -30.79
CA ARG A 535 12.06 8.85 -31.72
C ARG A 535 12.88 9.72 -32.67
N ALA A 536 12.34 10.86 -33.11
CA ALA A 536 13.08 11.82 -33.91
C ALA A 536 14.25 12.46 -33.12
N SER A 537 14.07 12.77 -31.83
CA SER A 537 15.14 13.32 -30.98
C SER A 537 16.22 12.29 -30.60
N MET A 538 15.89 11.00 -30.60
CA MET A 538 16.86 9.92 -30.34
C MET A 538 17.64 9.50 -31.60
N ARG A 539 17.44 10.14 -32.75
CA ARG A 539 18.19 9.83 -33.98
C ARG A 539 19.67 10.16 -33.78
N GLY A 540 20.52 9.16 -34.00
CA GLY A 540 21.98 9.29 -33.88
C GLY A 540 22.54 9.10 -32.46
N VAL A 541 21.67 8.91 -31.45
CA VAL A 541 22.10 8.51 -30.10
C VAL A 541 22.44 7.02 -30.13
N ASP A 542 23.67 6.66 -29.72
CA ASP A 542 24.12 5.27 -29.68
C ASP A 542 23.25 4.46 -28.70
N ARG A 543 22.97 3.20 -29.04
CA ARG A 543 22.21 2.28 -28.19
C ARG A 543 22.85 2.12 -26.81
N ALA A 544 24.18 2.17 -26.71
CA ALA A 544 24.90 2.11 -25.44
C ALA A 544 24.60 3.30 -24.50
N GLU A 545 24.22 4.45 -25.06
CA GLU A 545 23.91 5.66 -24.28
C GLU A 545 22.48 5.66 -23.73
N TRP A 546 21.61 4.74 -24.18
CA TRP A 546 20.18 4.71 -23.78
C TRP A 546 19.95 4.57 -22.27
N SER A 547 20.91 4.06 -21.51
CA SER A 547 20.84 4.00 -20.05
C SER A 547 20.70 5.38 -19.40
N ASP A 548 21.19 6.42 -20.07
CA ASP A 548 21.31 7.78 -19.53
C ASP A 548 20.22 8.72 -20.06
N HIS A 549 19.37 8.24 -20.98
CA HIS A 549 18.26 9.00 -21.56
C HIS A 549 16.88 8.53 -21.07
N ARG A 550 15.89 9.43 -21.06
CA ARG A 550 14.48 9.05 -20.91
C ARG A 550 14.03 8.30 -22.17
N LEU A 551 13.48 7.10 -21.99
CA LEU A 551 13.01 6.27 -23.10
C LEU A 551 11.48 6.22 -23.16
N LEU A 552 10.93 6.15 -24.37
CA LEU A 552 9.51 5.91 -24.61
C LEU A 552 9.32 4.61 -25.40
N PRO A 553 8.42 3.71 -24.94
CA PRO A 553 8.13 2.47 -25.66
C PRO A 553 7.42 2.71 -26.98
N ASP A 554 7.66 1.82 -27.93
CA ASP A 554 6.94 1.80 -29.20
C ASP A 554 5.49 1.33 -28.95
N PRO A 555 4.46 2.17 -29.20
CA PRO A 555 3.07 1.83 -28.91
C PRO A 555 2.55 0.65 -29.74
N GLU A 556 3.16 0.34 -30.89
CA GLU A 556 2.75 -0.79 -31.72
C GLU A 556 3.34 -2.13 -31.25
N ARG A 557 4.42 -2.09 -30.45
CA ARG A 557 5.17 -3.29 -30.04
C ARG A 557 5.05 -3.60 -28.56
N ALA A 558 4.93 -2.58 -27.72
CA ALA A 558 4.93 -2.74 -26.27
C ALA A 558 3.69 -3.53 -25.81
N ARG A 559 3.94 -4.53 -24.96
CA ARG A 559 2.92 -5.33 -24.28
C ARG A 559 3.02 -5.07 -22.78
N VAL A 560 1.95 -4.57 -22.18
CA VAL A 560 1.87 -4.33 -20.74
C VAL A 560 1.49 -5.64 -20.05
N ARG A 561 2.45 -6.24 -19.35
CA ARG A 561 2.34 -7.56 -18.73
C ARG A 561 2.78 -7.51 -17.28
N VAL A 562 1.84 -7.28 -16.37
CA VAL A 562 2.12 -6.84 -15.00
C VAL A 562 1.41 -7.71 -13.98
N TYR A 563 2.17 -8.10 -12.96
CA TYR A 563 1.75 -8.93 -11.85
C TYR A 563 2.13 -8.23 -10.55
N ALA A 564 1.21 -8.19 -9.58
CA ALA A 564 1.50 -7.69 -8.24
C ALA A 564 1.06 -8.71 -7.19
N THR A 565 1.86 -8.84 -6.13
CA THR A 565 1.57 -9.78 -5.03
C THR A 565 1.45 -9.05 -3.71
N HIS A 566 0.34 -9.23 -3.00
CA HIS A 566 0.07 -8.56 -1.72
C HIS A 566 0.09 -9.54 -0.57
N SER A 567 0.76 -9.19 0.52
CA SER A 567 0.58 -9.85 1.83
C SER A 567 -0.53 -9.11 2.55
N THR A 568 -1.77 -9.49 2.27
CA THR A 568 -2.96 -8.84 2.85
C THR A 568 -2.86 -8.77 4.37
N HIS A 569 -2.34 -9.83 5.02
CA HIS A 569 -2.14 -9.88 6.48
C HIS A 569 -1.03 -8.98 7.05
N LYS A 570 -0.17 -8.39 6.21
CA LYS A 570 0.87 -7.44 6.65
C LYS A 570 0.39 -5.99 6.62
N SER A 571 -0.42 -5.66 5.63
CA SER A 571 -0.78 -4.28 5.30
C SER A 571 -2.26 -3.97 5.48
N LEU A 572 -3.11 -4.99 5.62
CA LEU A 572 -4.57 -4.91 5.74
C LEU A 572 -5.08 -5.90 6.81
N SER A 573 -6.39 -5.86 7.08
CA SER A 573 -7.04 -6.68 8.12
C SER A 573 -7.36 -8.10 7.63
N ALA A 574 -6.34 -8.95 7.53
CA ALA A 574 -6.50 -10.37 7.18
C ALA A 574 -5.67 -11.30 8.07
N LEU A 575 -6.07 -12.57 8.16
CA LEU A 575 -5.36 -13.58 8.94
C LEU A 575 -4.00 -13.91 8.32
N ARG A 576 -3.01 -14.26 9.15
CA ARG A 576 -1.66 -14.65 8.68
C ARG A 576 -1.76 -15.73 7.59
N GLN A 577 -0.88 -15.65 6.59
CA GLN A 577 -0.91 -16.44 5.35
C GLN A 577 -1.93 -15.99 4.29
N ALA A 578 -2.90 -15.12 4.60
CA ALA A 578 -3.77 -14.54 3.58
C ALA A 578 -2.97 -13.63 2.63
N SER A 579 -3.08 -13.87 1.32
CA SER A 579 -2.39 -13.14 0.26
C SER A 579 -3.22 -13.09 -1.03
N MET A 580 -2.93 -12.12 -1.90
CA MET A 580 -3.54 -11.97 -3.21
C MET A 580 -2.48 -11.85 -4.32
N ILE A 581 -2.79 -12.36 -5.51
CA ILE A 581 -2.08 -12.08 -6.76
C ILE A 581 -3.01 -11.24 -7.62
N HIS A 582 -2.53 -10.11 -8.12
CA HIS A 582 -3.24 -9.21 -9.04
C HIS A 582 -2.56 -9.26 -10.41
N ILE A 583 -3.37 -9.37 -11.46
CA ILE A 583 -2.89 -9.57 -12.83
C ILE A 583 -3.51 -8.52 -13.74
N ARG A 584 -2.65 -7.83 -14.48
CA ARG A 584 -2.99 -7.00 -15.64
C ARG A 584 -1.98 -7.30 -16.73
N ASP A 585 -2.31 -8.29 -17.55
CA ASP A 585 -1.43 -8.80 -18.61
C ASP A 585 -2.25 -8.96 -19.89
N GLN A 586 -1.93 -8.11 -20.87
CA GLN A 586 -2.61 -8.07 -22.17
C GLN A 586 -2.57 -9.42 -22.92
N ASP A 587 -1.62 -10.28 -22.58
CA ASP A 587 -1.43 -11.60 -23.17
C ASP A 587 -1.88 -12.74 -22.25
N PHE A 588 -2.47 -12.44 -21.07
CA PHE A 588 -2.81 -13.47 -20.07
C PHE A 588 -3.73 -14.55 -20.64
N LYS A 589 -4.84 -14.11 -21.26
CA LYS A 589 -5.87 -15.03 -21.77
C LYS A 589 -5.34 -15.90 -22.92
N ALA A 590 -4.45 -15.36 -23.73
CA ALA A 590 -3.95 -16.01 -24.94
C ALA A 590 -2.74 -16.92 -24.66
N LEU A 591 -1.84 -16.52 -23.74
CA LEU A 591 -0.52 -17.15 -23.59
C LEU A 591 -0.21 -17.70 -22.19
N VAL A 592 -0.86 -17.20 -21.13
CA VAL A 592 -0.41 -17.46 -19.73
C VAL A 592 -1.42 -18.26 -18.90
N ARG A 593 -2.72 -18.12 -19.16
CA ARG A 593 -3.79 -18.65 -18.30
C ARG A 593 -3.59 -20.11 -17.90
N GLU A 594 -3.27 -20.98 -18.85
CA GLU A 594 -3.11 -22.43 -18.59
C GLU A 594 -1.89 -22.71 -17.70
N ALA A 595 -0.73 -22.15 -18.04
CA ALA A 595 0.48 -22.28 -17.22
C ALA A 595 0.29 -21.68 -15.81
N PHE A 596 -0.46 -20.58 -15.70
CA PHE A 596 -0.80 -19.97 -14.43
C PHE A 596 -1.73 -20.83 -13.58
N ALA A 597 -2.75 -21.44 -14.19
CA ALA A 597 -3.64 -22.36 -13.49
C ALA A 597 -2.87 -23.56 -12.92
N GLU A 598 -1.98 -24.17 -13.71
CA GLU A 598 -1.13 -25.28 -13.26
C GLU A 598 -0.15 -24.86 -12.15
N ALA A 599 0.46 -23.69 -12.27
CA ALA A 599 1.30 -23.14 -11.21
C ALA A 599 0.50 -22.87 -9.93
N PHE A 600 -0.73 -22.33 -10.04
CA PHE A 600 -1.61 -22.09 -8.91
C PHE A 600 -1.97 -23.41 -8.21
N LEU A 601 -2.34 -24.46 -8.96
CA LEU A 601 -2.63 -25.79 -8.43
C LEU A 601 -1.40 -26.44 -7.77
N THR A 602 -0.20 -26.28 -8.35
CA THR A 602 1.06 -26.82 -7.81
C THR A 602 1.32 -26.34 -6.38
N HIS A 603 0.94 -25.10 -6.07
CA HIS A 603 1.28 -24.42 -4.82
C HIS A 603 0.11 -24.28 -3.83
N THR A 604 -1.09 -24.68 -4.23
CA THR A 604 -2.31 -24.52 -3.42
C THR A 604 -2.78 -25.85 -2.86
N SER A 605 -3.11 -25.88 -1.57
CA SER A 605 -3.67 -27.07 -0.93
C SER A 605 -5.01 -27.45 -1.56
N THR A 606 -5.26 -28.74 -1.74
CA THR A 606 -6.58 -29.28 -2.13
C THR A 606 -7.63 -29.14 -1.03
N SER A 607 -7.22 -28.77 0.18
CA SER A 607 -8.07 -28.41 1.32
C SER A 607 -7.67 -27.03 1.84
N PRO A 608 -8.07 -25.94 1.14
CA PRO A 608 -7.72 -24.59 1.54
C PRO A 608 -8.47 -24.16 2.80
N ASN A 609 -7.83 -23.33 3.62
CA ASN A 609 -8.44 -22.81 4.84
C ASN A 609 -9.49 -21.73 4.51
N GLN A 610 -10.76 -22.03 4.78
CA GLN A 610 -11.89 -21.15 4.48
C GLN A 610 -11.85 -19.84 5.29
N GLN A 611 -11.27 -19.84 6.48
CA GLN A 611 -11.17 -18.63 7.31
C GLN A 611 -10.16 -17.63 6.72
N LEU A 612 -9.10 -18.12 6.09
CA LEU A 612 -8.18 -17.28 5.33
C LEU A 612 -8.89 -16.62 4.15
N LEU A 613 -9.68 -17.39 3.38
CA LEU A 613 -10.46 -16.87 2.24
C LEU A 613 -11.51 -15.84 2.68
N ALA A 614 -12.22 -16.11 3.77
CA ALA A 614 -13.16 -15.17 4.36
C ALA A 614 -12.46 -13.86 4.77
N SER A 615 -11.29 -13.96 5.40
CA SER A 615 -10.52 -12.77 5.79
C SER A 615 -10.05 -11.93 4.59
N LEU A 616 -9.79 -12.54 3.43
CA LEU A 616 -9.43 -11.84 2.19
C LEU A 616 -10.61 -11.04 1.63
N ASP A 617 -11.81 -11.63 1.58
CA ASP A 617 -13.03 -10.96 1.13
C ASP A 617 -13.44 -9.82 2.08
N LEU A 618 -13.30 -10.04 3.40
CA LEU A 618 -13.49 -9.01 4.42
C LEU A 618 -12.49 -7.85 4.31
N ALA A 619 -11.21 -8.15 4.11
CA ALA A 619 -10.18 -7.13 3.93
C ALA A 619 -10.47 -6.27 2.68
N ARG A 620 -10.91 -6.89 1.59
CA ARG A 620 -11.36 -6.18 0.39
C ARG A 620 -12.53 -5.24 0.68
N ARG A 621 -13.54 -5.69 1.43
CA ARG A 621 -14.65 -4.81 1.86
C ARG A 621 -14.17 -3.60 2.63
N GLN A 622 -13.26 -3.81 3.58
CA GLN A 622 -12.72 -2.72 4.37
C GLN A 622 -12.00 -1.70 3.48
N VAL A 623 -11.22 -2.15 2.48
CA VAL A 623 -10.55 -1.23 1.55
C VAL A 623 -11.54 -0.42 0.73
N ASP A 624 -12.58 -1.04 0.17
CA ASP A 624 -13.57 -0.35 -0.67
C ASP A 624 -14.39 0.70 0.10
N ILE A 625 -14.80 0.39 1.32
CA ILE A 625 -15.72 1.23 2.10
C ILE A 625 -14.95 2.21 3.01
N GLU A 626 -13.99 1.71 3.78
CA GLU A 626 -13.32 2.46 4.86
C GLU A 626 -11.88 2.83 4.51
N GLY A 627 -11.30 2.22 3.46
CA GLY A 627 -9.86 2.27 3.17
C GLY A 627 -9.33 3.69 3.01
N PHE A 628 -10.06 4.57 2.32
CA PHE A 628 -9.65 5.96 2.14
C PHE A 628 -9.45 6.68 3.48
N GLN A 629 -10.37 6.48 4.42
CA GLN A 629 -10.30 7.10 5.76
C GLN A 629 -9.19 6.46 6.60
N LEU A 630 -9.17 5.13 6.69
CA LEU A 630 -8.20 4.39 7.51
C LEU A 630 -6.75 4.61 7.09
N VAL A 631 -6.47 4.56 5.78
CA VAL A 631 -5.11 4.77 5.28
C VAL A 631 -4.68 6.22 5.47
N ARG A 632 -5.57 7.18 5.19
CA ARG A 632 -5.30 8.60 5.47
C ARG A 632 -4.99 8.83 6.94
N HIS A 633 -5.70 8.13 7.83
CA HIS A 633 -5.46 8.20 9.27
C HIS A 633 -4.08 7.70 9.68
N ALA A 634 -3.64 6.57 9.12
CA ALA A 634 -2.28 6.07 9.34
C ALA A 634 -1.20 7.05 8.86
N TYR A 635 -1.40 7.68 7.69
CA TYR A 635 -0.49 8.69 7.14
C TYR A 635 -0.40 9.93 8.06
N ASP A 636 -1.52 10.46 8.53
CA ASP A 636 -1.52 11.64 9.40
C ASP A 636 -0.84 11.36 10.75
N MET A 637 -1.15 10.23 11.39
CA MET A 637 -0.48 9.80 12.62
C MET A 637 1.04 9.72 12.43
N ALA A 638 1.50 9.16 11.32
CA ALA A 638 2.92 9.09 11.00
C ALA A 638 3.53 10.49 10.83
N LEU A 639 2.88 11.39 10.10
CA LEU A 639 3.35 12.77 9.88
C LEU A 639 3.39 13.58 11.19
N VAL A 640 2.37 13.45 12.05
CA VAL A 640 2.33 14.10 13.37
C VAL A 640 3.41 13.56 14.28
N PHE A 641 3.59 12.24 14.34
CA PHE A 641 4.67 11.60 15.10
C PHE A 641 6.04 12.12 14.64
N ARG A 642 6.30 12.14 13.33
CA ARG A 642 7.54 12.68 12.74
C ARG A 642 7.81 14.11 13.21
N HIS A 643 6.80 14.95 13.17
CA HIS A 643 6.90 16.35 13.59
C HIS A 643 7.14 16.50 15.09
N ARG A 644 6.49 15.69 15.93
CA ARG A 644 6.64 15.72 17.40
C ARG A 644 8.05 15.32 17.82
N VAL A 645 8.58 14.23 17.27
CA VAL A 645 9.97 13.77 17.51
C VAL A 645 10.96 14.87 17.16
N ARG A 646 10.77 15.53 16.01
CA ARG A 646 11.66 16.61 15.55
C ARG A 646 11.62 17.86 16.43
N LYS A 647 10.45 18.21 16.98
CA LYS A 647 10.28 19.43 17.81
C LYS A 647 10.69 19.26 19.27
N ASP A 648 10.64 18.04 19.80
CA ASP A 648 11.01 17.80 21.18
C ASP A 648 12.53 17.90 21.34
N ARG A 649 12.97 18.89 22.12
CA ARG A 649 14.40 19.22 22.30
C ARG A 649 15.18 18.09 22.96
N LEU A 650 14.56 17.26 23.78
CA LEU A 650 15.25 16.18 24.48
C LEU A 650 15.31 14.94 23.59
N ILE A 651 14.19 14.58 22.97
CA ILE A 651 14.14 13.46 22.01
C ILE A 651 15.12 13.72 20.86
N GLY A 652 15.09 14.92 20.28
CA GLY A 652 15.94 15.29 19.13
C GLY A 652 17.44 15.31 19.38
N LYS A 653 17.91 15.21 20.64
CA LYS A 653 19.34 15.01 20.95
C LYS A 653 19.82 13.59 20.69
N TRP A 654 18.92 12.62 20.85
CA TRP A 654 19.26 11.19 20.88
C TRP A 654 18.65 10.43 19.70
N PHE A 655 17.53 10.94 19.18
CA PHE A 655 16.74 10.30 18.15
C PHE A 655 16.50 11.24 16.97
N ARG A 656 16.65 10.71 15.76
CA ARG A 656 16.35 11.43 14.51
C ARG A 656 15.50 10.56 13.62
N ILE A 657 14.56 11.14 12.90
CA ILE A 657 13.85 10.41 11.86
C ILE A 657 14.55 10.67 10.54
N LEU A 658 14.81 9.60 9.78
CA LEU A 658 15.34 9.68 8.43
C LEU A 658 14.23 10.14 7.47
N ASP A 659 14.53 11.18 6.70
CA ASP A 659 13.63 11.80 5.71
C ASP A 659 14.05 11.44 4.27
N GLU A 660 13.39 12.00 3.27
CA GLU A 660 13.62 11.72 1.85
C GLU A 660 15.07 11.95 1.42
N ALA A 661 15.72 13.04 1.84
CA ALA A 661 17.11 13.29 1.47
C ALA A 661 18.11 12.30 2.10
N ASP A 662 17.73 11.63 3.20
CA ASP A 662 18.55 10.58 3.81
C ASP A 662 18.43 9.26 3.03
N LEU A 663 17.22 8.92 2.57
CA LEU A 663 16.92 7.60 1.97
C LEU A 663 16.82 7.60 0.44
N VAL A 664 16.67 8.76 -0.18
CA VAL A 664 16.58 8.95 -1.63
C VAL A 664 17.60 10.02 -2.07
N PRO A 665 18.74 9.59 -2.64
CA PRO A 665 19.75 10.49 -3.20
C PRO A 665 19.18 11.52 -4.18
N GLY A 666 19.83 12.69 -4.26
CA GLY A 666 19.35 13.82 -5.07
C GLY A 666 19.22 13.51 -6.56
N GLU A 667 20.05 12.62 -7.09
CA GLU A 667 19.99 12.18 -8.50
C GLU A 667 18.70 11.44 -8.87
N PHE A 668 17.96 10.93 -7.89
CA PHE A 668 16.68 10.25 -8.11
C PHE A 668 15.45 11.13 -7.83
N ARG A 669 15.70 12.37 -7.36
CA ARG A 669 14.69 13.38 -7.05
C ARG A 669 14.78 14.50 -8.08
N ASN A 670 13.91 14.46 -9.08
CA ASN A 670 13.73 15.56 -10.02
C ASN A 670 13.11 16.78 -9.32
N SER A 671 12.28 16.52 -8.31
CA SER A 671 11.71 17.53 -7.43
C SER A 671 12.77 18.10 -6.48
N ALA A 672 12.60 19.36 -6.08
CA ALA A 672 13.44 19.99 -5.06
C ALA A 672 13.08 19.55 -3.62
N VAL A 673 12.16 18.57 -3.46
CA VAL A 673 11.70 18.10 -2.14
C VAL A 673 12.83 17.35 -1.45
N SER A 674 13.28 17.88 -0.32
CA SER A 674 14.39 17.30 0.46
C SER A 674 13.98 16.81 1.85
N SER A 675 12.79 17.18 2.33
CA SER A 675 12.21 16.68 3.58
C SER A 675 10.73 17.02 3.65
N TYR A 676 9.93 16.15 4.29
CA TYR A 676 8.57 16.45 4.76
C TYR A 676 8.43 17.78 5.52
N ARG A 677 9.53 18.38 6.01
CA ARG A 677 9.58 19.72 6.63
C ARG A 677 8.97 20.82 5.75
N GLN A 678 9.11 20.72 4.42
CA GLN A 678 8.63 21.72 3.46
C GLN A 678 7.10 21.60 3.20
N VAL A 679 6.52 20.42 3.38
CA VAL A 679 5.09 20.15 3.15
C VAL A 679 4.19 20.92 4.13
N ARG A 680 4.60 21.09 5.40
CA ARG A 680 3.84 21.87 6.40
C ARG A 680 3.99 23.39 6.27
N GLN A 681 4.87 23.89 5.40
CA GLN A 681 5.12 25.34 5.19
C GLN A 681 4.53 25.86 3.87
N GLY A 682 3.80 25.05 3.12
CA GLY A 682 3.19 25.43 1.83
C GLY A 682 3.59 24.55 0.65
N GLY A 683 4.53 23.60 0.82
CA GLY A 683 5.09 22.79 -0.26
C GLY A 683 4.28 21.57 -0.72
N LEU A 684 2.95 21.60 -0.61
CA LEU A 684 2.08 20.51 -1.09
C LEU A 684 2.18 20.33 -2.61
N ALA A 685 2.41 21.42 -3.35
CA ALA A 685 2.63 21.38 -4.79
C ALA A 685 3.94 20.67 -5.15
N GLU A 686 5.03 20.96 -4.42
CA GLU A 686 6.32 20.28 -4.65
C GLU A 686 6.25 18.80 -4.27
N TRP A 687 5.51 18.44 -3.21
CA TRP A 687 5.33 17.03 -2.83
C TRP A 687 4.49 16.26 -3.85
N ASN A 688 3.44 16.87 -4.40
CA ASN A 688 2.71 16.31 -5.55
C ASN A 688 3.65 16.05 -6.72
N GLU A 689 4.50 17.02 -7.04
CA GLU A 689 5.45 16.91 -8.12
C GLU A 689 6.46 15.79 -7.88
N ALA A 690 6.92 15.62 -6.64
CA ALA A 690 7.78 14.50 -6.24
C ALA A 690 7.09 13.15 -6.49
N TRP A 691 5.87 12.95 -5.98
CA TRP A 691 5.13 11.70 -6.17
C TRP A 691 4.77 11.43 -7.63
N ARG A 692 4.65 12.47 -8.46
CA ARG A 692 4.38 12.33 -9.90
C ARG A 692 5.64 12.00 -10.71
N SER A 693 6.75 12.69 -10.44
CA SER A 693 7.89 12.76 -11.37
C SER A 693 9.16 12.04 -10.88
N ASP A 694 9.39 11.97 -9.56
CA ASP A 694 10.62 11.41 -9.02
C ASP A 694 10.70 9.92 -9.28
N GLN A 695 11.93 9.41 -9.44
CA GLN A 695 12.13 7.98 -9.62
C GLN A 695 11.73 7.21 -8.36
N PHE A 696 12.04 7.77 -7.19
CA PHE A 696 11.68 7.22 -5.89
C PHE A 696 11.08 8.28 -4.98
N VAL A 697 10.16 7.87 -4.12
CA VAL A 697 9.67 8.67 -2.98
C VAL A 697 9.69 7.83 -1.70
N LEU A 698 9.56 8.47 -0.55
CA LEU A 698 9.45 7.78 0.73
C LEU A 698 7.98 7.67 1.13
N ASP A 699 7.56 6.53 1.67
CA ASP A 699 6.25 6.35 2.30
C ASP A 699 6.28 6.94 3.72
N PRO A 700 5.42 7.94 4.04
CA PRO A 700 5.36 8.55 5.36
C PRO A 700 5.14 7.54 6.50
N THR A 701 4.40 6.46 6.24
CA THR A 701 4.03 5.44 7.23
C THR A 701 5.18 4.53 7.64
N ARG A 702 6.31 4.59 6.92
CA ARG A 702 7.54 3.84 7.19
C ARG A 702 8.54 4.76 7.87
N VAL A 703 8.48 4.81 9.21
CA VAL A 703 9.26 5.75 10.02
C VAL A 703 10.55 5.08 10.50
N THR A 704 11.65 5.35 9.81
CA THR A 704 12.99 4.91 10.23
C THR A 704 13.53 5.86 11.28
N LEU A 705 13.56 5.41 12.53
CA LEU A 705 14.11 6.11 13.68
C LEU A 705 15.60 5.78 13.81
N PHE A 706 16.44 6.74 13.44
CA PHE A 706 17.88 6.70 13.65
C PHE A 706 18.22 6.93 15.12
N ILE A 707 19.04 6.04 15.68
CA ILE A 707 19.40 5.98 17.09
C ILE A 707 20.91 6.10 17.32
N GLY A 708 21.70 6.44 16.29
CA GLY A 708 23.17 6.39 16.34
C GLY A 708 23.80 7.17 17.51
N GLU A 709 23.24 8.32 17.86
CA GLU A 709 23.72 9.17 18.97
C GLU A 709 23.62 8.49 20.35
N THR A 710 22.81 7.43 20.47
CA THR A 710 22.67 6.68 21.73
C THR A 710 23.89 5.79 22.02
N GLY A 711 24.67 5.42 21.00
CA GLY A 711 25.73 4.41 21.11
C GLY A 711 25.20 3.00 21.39
N MET A 712 23.89 2.76 21.17
CA MET A 712 23.24 1.46 21.28
C MET A 712 22.87 0.99 19.87
N ASN A 713 23.19 -0.26 19.53
CA ASN A 713 22.78 -0.82 18.25
C ASN A 713 21.26 -1.03 18.18
N GLY A 714 20.72 -1.16 16.97
CA GLY A 714 19.27 -1.30 16.74
C GLY A 714 18.68 -2.56 17.36
N TYR A 715 19.45 -3.65 17.43
CA TYR A 715 19.02 -4.90 18.06
C TYR A 715 18.78 -4.72 19.56
N ASP A 716 19.78 -4.19 20.30
CA ASP A 716 19.67 -3.94 21.73
C ASP A 716 18.58 -2.93 22.04
N PHE A 717 18.44 -1.90 21.20
CA PHE A 717 17.37 -0.93 21.37
C PHE A 717 15.99 -1.58 21.19
N ARG A 718 15.81 -2.46 20.20
CA ARG A 718 14.57 -3.21 20.03
C ARG A 718 14.29 -4.12 21.22
N GLU A 719 15.20 -5.03 21.53
CA GLU A 719 14.96 -6.08 22.53
C GLU A 719 14.90 -5.49 23.94
N LYS A 720 15.98 -4.83 24.37
CA LYS A 720 16.15 -4.42 25.77
C LYS A 720 15.32 -3.20 26.13
N ILE A 721 15.11 -2.28 25.18
CA ILE A 721 14.38 -1.03 25.44
C ILE A 721 12.92 -1.17 25.00
N LEU A 722 12.65 -1.38 23.71
CA LEU A 722 11.27 -1.35 23.22
C LEU A 722 10.47 -2.56 23.73
N MET A 723 10.95 -3.78 23.55
CA MET A 723 10.20 -5.01 23.86
C MET A 723 10.20 -5.31 25.35
N ASP A 724 11.37 -5.53 25.97
CA ASP A 724 11.46 -6.02 27.35
C ASP A 724 11.00 -4.97 28.37
N ARG A 725 11.39 -3.71 28.18
CA ARG A 725 11.08 -2.64 29.14
C ARG A 725 9.72 -1.99 28.92
N PHE A 726 9.26 -1.87 27.67
CA PHE A 726 8.05 -1.11 27.33
C PHE A 726 7.00 -1.91 26.55
N GLY A 727 7.22 -3.19 26.21
CA GLY A 727 6.24 -4.02 25.50
C GLY A 727 5.92 -3.54 24.07
N ILE A 728 6.79 -2.74 23.46
CA ILE A 728 6.64 -2.22 22.09
C ILE A 728 7.31 -3.18 21.10
N GLN A 729 6.49 -3.80 20.25
CA GLN A 729 6.97 -4.73 19.23
C GLN A 729 7.24 -4.00 17.91
N ILE A 730 8.38 -4.30 17.29
CA ILE A 730 8.75 -3.80 15.96
C ILE A 730 9.38 -4.93 15.14
N ASN A 731 9.24 -4.85 13.81
CA ASN A 731 9.64 -5.95 12.93
C ASN A 731 11.07 -5.87 12.40
N LYS A 732 11.63 -4.66 12.21
CA LYS A 732 12.94 -4.49 11.56
C LYS A 732 13.81 -3.49 12.31
N THR A 733 15.10 -3.82 12.35
CA THR A 733 16.19 -2.97 12.83
C THR A 733 17.32 -3.00 11.80
N SER A 734 18.08 -1.91 11.74
CA SER A 734 19.43 -1.87 11.18
C SER A 734 20.43 -1.78 12.34
N ILE A 735 21.73 -1.63 12.04
CA ILE A 735 22.78 -1.43 13.05
C ILE A 735 22.49 -0.17 13.89
N ASN A 736 22.03 0.92 13.27
CA ASN A 736 21.86 2.22 13.93
C ASN A 736 20.46 2.83 13.79
N SER A 737 19.48 2.02 13.40
CA SER A 737 18.09 2.48 13.28
C SER A 737 17.09 1.38 13.57
N VAL A 738 15.87 1.79 13.90
CA VAL A 738 14.71 0.93 14.05
C VAL A 738 13.57 1.42 13.15
N LEU A 739 12.83 0.49 12.54
CA LEU A 739 11.70 0.85 11.68
C LEU A 739 10.37 0.70 12.40
N LEU A 740 9.62 1.79 12.44
CA LEU A 740 8.25 1.85 12.94
C LEU A 740 7.29 1.87 11.75
N ILE A 741 6.30 0.99 11.75
CA ILE A 741 5.32 0.87 10.67
C ILE A 741 3.96 1.34 11.18
N PHE A 742 3.44 2.41 10.58
CA PHE A 742 2.11 2.93 10.86
C PHE A 742 1.09 2.22 9.96
N THR A 743 0.37 1.26 10.52
CA THR A 743 -0.70 0.54 9.81
C THR A 743 -2.06 1.15 10.14
N ILE A 744 -3.11 0.70 9.44
CA ILE A 744 -4.51 1.05 9.73
C ILE A 744 -4.97 0.57 11.12
N GLY A 745 -4.19 -0.28 11.80
CA GLY A 745 -4.47 -0.73 13.17
C GLY A 745 -3.76 0.08 14.26
N VAL A 746 -2.88 1.03 13.91
CA VAL A 746 -2.22 1.90 14.89
C VAL A 746 -3.23 2.90 15.45
N THR A 747 -3.13 3.23 16.74
CA THR A 747 -3.99 4.20 17.41
C THR A 747 -3.19 5.41 17.91
N TRP A 748 -3.86 6.55 18.09
CA TRP A 748 -3.25 7.74 18.71
C TRP A 748 -2.68 7.46 20.10
N SER A 749 -3.32 6.60 20.90
CA SER A 749 -2.82 6.17 22.20
C SER A 749 -1.48 5.45 22.07
N SER A 750 -1.32 4.57 21.08
CA SER A 750 -0.05 3.90 20.79
C SER A 750 1.03 4.90 20.37
N VAL A 751 0.68 5.91 19.56
CA VAL A 751 1.61 6.98 19.13
C VAL A 751 2.06 7.83 20.32
N HIS A 752 1.13 8.23 21.19
CA HIS A 752 1.44 8.96 22.41
C HIS A 752 2.33 8.16 23.36
N TYR A 753 1.99 6.88 23.57
CA TYR A 753 2.80 5.99 24.40
C TYR A 753 4.23 5.88 23.87
N LEU A 754 4.41 5.75 22.55
CA LEU A 754 5.73 5.73 21.94
C LEU A 754 6.51 7.04 22.16
N LEU A 755 5.86 8.20 22.02
CA LEU A 755 6.50 9.50 22.31
C LEU A 755 6.94 9.61 23.78
N ASP A 756 6.10 9.17 24.72
CA ASP A 756 6.43 9.14 26.15
C ASP A 756 7.61 8.21 26.43
N VAL A 757 7.63 7.03 25.80
CA VAL A 757 8.75 6.08 25.89
C VAL A 757 10.04 6.71 25.35
N LEU A 758 10.03 7.30 24.17
CA LEU A 758 11.21 7.97 23.60
C LEU A 758 11.72 9.09 24.52
N ARG A 759 10.82 9.86 25.13
CA ARG A 759 11.20 10.91 26.07
C ARG A 759 11.77 10.38 27.37
N ARG A 760 11.22 9.29 27.92
CA ARG A 760 11.76 8.61 29.12
C ARG A 760 13.16 8.07 28.83
N VAL A 761 13.34 7.38 27.71
CA VAL A 761 14.62 6.85 27.28
C VAL A 761 15.65 7.96 27.03
N ALA A 762 15.25 9.04 26.35
CA ALA A 762 16.11 10.21 26.17
C ALA A 762 16.52 10.87 27.49
N THR A 763 15.62 10.87 28.50
CA THR A 763 15.91 11.36 29.86
C THR A 763 16.96 10.49 30.52
N ASP A 764 16.85 9.17 30.40
CA ASP A 764 17.82 8.22 30.96
C ASP A 764 19.21 8.42 30.34
N PHE A 765 19.28 8.56 29.01
CA PHE A 765 20.53 8.84 28.30
C PHE A 765 21.14 10.20 28.69
N GLU A 766 20.32 11.25 28.83
CA GLU A 766 20.77 12.57 29.26
C GLU A 766 21.32 12.54 30.69
N SER A 767 20.62 11.89 31.61
CA SER A 767 21.07 11.70 32.99
C SER A 767 22.37 10.89 33.06
N GLY A 768 22.47 9.81 32.29
CA GLY A 768 23.69 9.01 32.18
C GLY A 768 24.87 9.83 31.65
N ARG A 769 24.67 10.62 30.58
CA ARG A 769 25.69 11.50 30.00
C ARG A 769 26.15 12.58 30.97
N ASN A 770 25.24 13.14 31.77
CA ASN A 770 25.56 14.16 32.76
C ASN A 770 26.36 13.61 33.94
N ALA A 771 26.07 12.37 34.37
CA ALA A 771 26.81 11.68 35.43
C ALA A 771 28.16 11.09 34.95
N ALA A 772 28.33 10.88 33.64
CA ALA A 772 29.50 10.23 33.05
C ALA A 772 30.80 11.01 33.25
N GLY A 773 31.84 10.32 33.74
CA GLY A 773 33.20 10.83 33.83
C GLY A 773 33.88 10.93 32.46
N LYS A 774 35.14 11.38 32.42
CA LYS A 774 35.89 11.53 31.16
C LYS A 774 36.05 10.20 30.40
N ALA A 775 36.32 9.11 31.12
CA ALA A 775 36.48 7.78 30.54
C ALA A 775 35.16 7.25 29.97
N ASP A 776 34.06 7.38 30.71
CA ASP A 776 32.73 6.94 30.27
C ASP A 776 32.27 7.69 29.02
N ARG A 777 32.51 9.00 28.94
CA ARG A 777 32.20 9.81 27.74
C ARG A 777 33.03 9.36 26.53
N ALA A 778 34.30 9.02 26.73
CA ALA A 778 35.14 8.49 25.66
C ALA A 778 34.66 7.12 25.18
N LEU A 779 34.22 6.24 26.09
CA LEU A 779 33.63 4.94 25.75
C LEU A 779 32.30 5.12 24.99
N GLN A 780 31.44 6.03 25.44
CA GLN A 780 30.19 6.34 24.74
C GLN A 780 30.45 6.84 23.32
N GLN A 781 31.40 7.77 23.15
CA GLN A 781 31.75 8.26 21.82
C GLN A 781 32.26 7.15 20.90
N ARG A 782 33.09 6.22 21.42
CA ARG A 782 33.53 5.04 20.66
C ARG A 782 32.35 4.19 20.20
N ARG A 783 31.39 3.90 21.08
CA ARG A 783 30.18 3.15 20.70
C ARG A 783 29.34 3.86 19.64
N VAL A 784 29.26 5.19 19.70
CA VAL A 784 28.61 5.99 18.65
C VAL A 784 29.36 5.85 17.33
N ASP A 785 30.69 5.97 17.35
CA ASP A 785 31.52 5.85 16.14
C ASP A 785 31.42 4.44 15.53
N GLU A 786 31.41 3.37 16.36
CA GLU A 786 31.22 1.97 15.95
C GLU A 786 29.94 1.76 15.12
N ILE A 787 28.82 2.39 15.52
CA ILE A 787 27.53 2.22 14.85
C ILE A 787 27.20 3.32 13.82
N THR A 788 28.08 4.31 13.61
CA THR A 788 27.80 5.42 12.67
C THR A 788 28.89 5.69 11.64
N LYS A 789 30.14 5.35 11.95
CA LYS A 789 31.32 5.60 11.10
C LYS A 789 32.03 4.31 10.72
N ASP A 790 32.21 3.41 11.67
CA ASP A 790 32.95 2.15 11.48
C ASP A 790 32.02 1.01 11.06
N LEU A 791 31.02 1.32 10.24
CA LEU A 791 30.01 0.36 9.78
C LEU A 791 30.64 -0.64 8.79
N PRO A 792 30.21 -1.92 8.82
CA PRO A 792 30.62 -2.89 7.81
C PRO A 792 30.12 -2.47 6.43
N ALA A 793 30.86 -2.86 5.39
CA ALA A 793 30.40 -2.71 4.02
C ALA A 793 29.07 -3.46 3.81
N LEU A 794 28.16 -2.84 3.07
CA LEU A 794 26.92 -3.48 2.67
C LEU A 794 27.26 -4.61 1.67
N PRO A 795 26.86 -5.87 1.91
CA PRO A 795 27.19 -7.00 1.04
C PRO A 795 26.64 -6.81 -0.38
N ASP A 796 27.49 -6.91 -1.38
CA ASP A 796 27.11 -6.89 -2.79
C ASP A 796 26.80 -8.31 -3.32
N PHE A 797 26.31 -8.40 -4.55
CA PHE A 797 26.38 -9.64 -5.30
C PHE A 797 27.74 -9.76 -5.98
N SER A 798 28.58 -10.64 -5.45
CA SER A 798 29.93 -10.93 -5.96
C SER A 798 29.91 -11.48 -7.40
N ALA A 799 29.56 -12.76 -7.57
CA ALA A 799 29.38 -13.44 -8.84
C ALA A 799 28.92 -14.89 -8.58
N PHE A 800 28.36 -15.54 -9.59
CA PHE A 800 28.28 -17.00 -9.62
C PHE A 800 29.65 -17.62 -9.93
N ASP A 801 29.95 -18.78 -9.37
CA ASP A 801 31.11 -19.57 -9.76
C ASP A 801 30.96 -20.12 -11.19
N SER A 802 32.08 -20.35 -11.88
CA SER A 802 32.12 -20.92 -13.24
C SER A 802 31.40 -22.28 -13.38
N ALA A 803 31.31 -23.07 -12.30
CA ALA A 803 30.53 -24.30 -12.25
C ALA A 803 29.02 -24.08 -12.41
N PHE A 804 28.54 -22.88 -12.06
CA PHE A 804 27.12 -22.51 -12.03
C PHE A 804 26.81 -21.31 -12.93
N ARG A 805 27.67 -20.98 -13.89
CA ARG A 805 27.36 -20.04 -14.98
C ARG A 805 26.90 -20.82 -16.22
N PRO A 806 25.68 -20.61 -16.73
CA PRO A 806 25.20 -21.41 -17.87
C PRO A 806 26.05 -21.16 -19.12
N ASP A 807 26.43 -19.90 -19.36
CA ASP A 807 27.24 -19.43 -20.47
C ASP A 807 28.54 -18.84 -19.91
N GLY A 808 29.73 -19.16 -20.45
CA GLY A 808 31.05 -18.81 -19.87
C GLY A 808 31.12 -17.54 -18.99
N ALA A 809 31.11 -16.35 -19.60
CA ALA A 809 31.22 -15.06 -18.90
C ALA A 809 29.86 -14.43 -18.53
N SER A 810 28.80 -15.22 -18.28
CA SER A 810 27.48 -14.69 -17.94
C SER A 810 27.46 -13.99 -16.58
N SER A 811 26.64 -12.93 -16.47
CA SER A 811 26.32 -12.21 -15.23
C SER A 811 25.18 -12.88 -14.43
N PHE A 812 24.49 -13.84 -15.01
CA PHE A 812 23.45 -14.67 -14.39
C PHE A 812 23.94 -16.09 -14.11
N GLY A 813 23.24 -16.82 -13.24
CA GLY A 813 23.66 -18.15 -12.78
C GLY A 813 22.58 -19.22 -12.76
N ASP A 814 23.01 -20.48 -12.85
CA ASP A 814 22.20 -21.68 -12.61
C ASP A 814 22.13 -22.01 -11.11
N MET A 815 21.38 -21.18 -10.39
CA MET A 815 21.14 -21.35 -8.96
C MET A 815 20.43 -22.67 -8.63
N ARG A 816 19.62 -23.21 -9.56
CA ARG A 816 18.92 -24.50 -9.38
C ARG A 816 19.92 -25.64 -9.27
N SER A 817 20.85 -25.75 -10.22
CA SER A 817 21.87 -26.80 -10.19
C SER A 817 22.75 -26.69 -8.95
N ALA A 818 23.12 -25.47 -8.55
CA ALA A 818 23.85 -25.25 -7.30
C ALA A 818 23.05 -25.69 -6.06
N PHE A 819 21.77 -25.33 -5.98
CA PHE A 819 20.91 -25.68 -4.85
C PHE A 819 20.79 -27.20 -4.65
N TYR A 820 20.59 -27.96 -5.73
CA TYR A 820 20.49 -29.43 -5.64
C TYR A 820 21.86 -30.11 -5.48
N ALA A 821 22.94 -29.55 -6.06
CA ALA A 821 24.29 -30.06 -5.81
C ALA A 821 24.66 -29.95 -4.32
N GLY A 822 24.20 -28.91 -3.63
CA GLY A 822 24.41 -28.71 -2.19
C GLY A 822 23.76 -29.78 -1.29
N TYR A 823 22.96 -30.70 -1.84
CA TYR A 823 22.37 -31.82 -1.08
C TYR A 823 23.35 -32.97 -0.86
N ALA A 824 24.34 -33.12 -1.75
CA ALA A 824 25.35 -34.15 -1.61
C ALA A 824 26.34 -33.78 -0.50
N GLU A 825 26.32 -34.53 0.60
CA GLU A 825 27.20 -34.29 1.75
C GLU A 825 28.68 -34.38 1.37
N SER A 826 29.04 -35.29 0.46
CA SER A 826 30.41 -35.44 -0.06
C SER A 826 30.92 -34.23 -0.85
N ASP A 827 30.00 -33.41 -1.37
CA ASP A 827 30.32 -32.27 -2.23
C ASP A 827 30.45 -30.95 -1.47
N ARG A 828 30.16 -30.95 -0.17
CA ARG A 828 30.21 -29.75 0.68
C ARG A 828 31.06 -29.96 1.92
N GLU A 829 31.57 -28.86 2.42
CA GLU A 829 32.23 -28.78 3.72
C GLU A 829 31.66 -27.60 4.51
N HIS A 830 31.93 -27.59 5.82
CA HIS A 830 31.54 -26.51 6.70
C HIS A 830 32.78 -25.72 7.12
N VAL A 831 32.71 -24.39 7.00
CA VAL A 831 33.84 -23.49 7.28
C VAL A 831 33.37 -22.36 8.19
N LEU A 832 33.96 -22.29 9.39
CA LEU A 832 33.74 -21.18 10.34
C LEU A 832 34.12 -19.84 9.70
N LEU A 833 33.40 -18.75 10.03
CA LEU A 833 33.62 -17.43 9.42
C LEU A 833 35.10 -16.97 9.47
N GLY A 834 35.77 -17.16 10.61
CA GLY A 834 37.18 -16.82 10.76
C GLY A 834 38.11 -17.67 9.89
N ASP A 835 37.79 -18.95 9.68
CA ASP A 835 38.52 -19.83 8.75
C ASP A 835 38.23 -19.48 7.30
N ALA A 836 36.99 -19.13 6.98
CA ALA A 836 36.61 -18.69 5.64
C ALA A 836 37.42 -17.46 5.22
N GLY A 837 37.57 -16.48 6.12
CA GLY A 837 38.42 -15.31 5.88
C GLY A 837 39.89 -15.67 5.65
N ARG A 838 40.43 -16.60 6.44
CA ARG A 838 41.82 -17.11 6.24
C ARG A 838 41.99 -17.82 4.91
N GLN A 839 41.00 -18.57 4.46
CA GLN A 839 41.05 -19.30 3.18
C GLN A 839 40.97 -18.34 1.99
N LEU A 840 40.07 -17.36 2.02
CA LEU A 840 40.01 -16.30 1.01
C LEU A 840 41.33 -15.53 0.93
N ALA A 841 41.93 -15.18 2.08
CA ALA A 841 43.24 -14.50 2.12
C ALA A 841 44.40 -15.33 1.54
N LYS A 842 44.28 -16.66 1.54
CA LYS A 842 45.23 -17.58 0.88
C LYS A 842 44.94 -17.79 -0.60
N GLY A 843 43.92 -17.13 -1.15
CA GLY A 843 43.53 -17.22 -2.56
C GLY A 843 42.62 -18.40 -2.89
N ARG A 844 42.08 -19.10 -1.89
CA ARG A 844 41.10 -20.18 -2.11
C ARG A 844 39.70 -19.59 -2.25
N PRO A 845 39.05 -19.66 -3.43
CA PRO A 845 37.68 -19.19 -3.58
C PRO A 845 36.72 -20.12 -2.81
N LEU A 846 35.73 -19.52 -2.15
CA LEU A 846 34.68 -20.25 -1.46
C LEU A 846 33.35 -20.02 -2.17
N VAL A 847 32.61 -21.09 -2.43
CA VAL A 847 31.31 -21.03 -3.13
C VAL A 847 30.23 -21.52 -2.20
N SER A 848 29.20 -20.71 -1.97
CA SER A 848 28.11 -21.05 -1.08
C SER A 848 27.30 -22.24 -1.62
N ALA A 849 27.03 -23.23 -0.76
CA ALA A 849 26.21 -24.41 -1.11
C ALA A 849 24.73 -24.25 -0.72
N SER A 850 24.38 -23.21 0.04
CA SER A 850 23.04 -23.00 0.57
C SER A 850 22.67 -21.52 0.55
N PHE A 851 21.37 -21.22 0.68
CA PHE A 851 20.97 -19.86 1.00
C PHE A 851 21.46 -19.49 2.40
N VAL A 852 22.00 -18.29 2.58
CA VAL A 852 22.27 -17.69 3.91
C VAL A 852 21.42 -16.45 4.05
N VAL A 853 20.41 -16.51 4.92
CA VAL A 853 19.34 -15.50 5.01
C VAL A 853 19.16 -15.03 6.45
N PRO A 854 19.67 -13.85 6.82
CA PRO A 854 19.34 -13.21 8.09
C PRO A 854 17.84 -12.88 8.16
N TYR A 855 17.21 -13.17 9.30
CA TYR A 855 15.80 -12.91 9.52
C TYR A 855 15.54 -12.21 10.86
N PRO A 856 14.85 -11.04 10.87
CA PRO A 856 14.40 -10.22 9.74
C PRO A 856 15.58 -9.48 9.05
N PRO A 857 15.42 -8.96 7.80
CA PRO A 857 14.19 -8.88 7.00
C PRO A 857 13.95 -10.03 6.01
N GLY A 858 14.85 -11.00 5.87
CA GLY A 858 14.61 -12.22 5.09
C GLY A 858 14.96 -12.16 3.60
N PHE A 859 15.91 -11.30 3.20
CA PHE A 859 16.57 -11.40 1.89
C PHE A 859 17.90 -12.16 2.02
N PRO A 860 18.31 -12.99 1.03
CA PRO A 860 19.55 -13.77 1.14
C PRO A 860 20.80 -12.89 1.05
N VAL A 861 21.75 -13.06 1.96
CA VAL A 861 23.11 -12.49 1.84
C VAL A 861 23.98 -13.37 0.93
N LEU A 862 23.80 -14.69 0.99
CA LEU A 862 24.38 -15.64 0.04
C LEU A 862 23.29 -16.49 -0.60
N VAL A 863 23.52 -16.83 -1.86
CA VAL A 863 22.70 -17.80 -2.61
C VAL A 863 23.57 -18.97 -3.08
N PRO A 864 22.99 -20.17 -3.28
CA PRO A 864 23.73 -21.32 -3.78
C PRO A 864 24.45 -21.01 -5.10
N GLY A 865 25.72 -21.36 -5.17
CA GLY A 865 26.58 -21.14 -6.34
C GLY A 865 27.25 -19.76 -6.38
N GLN A 866 26.95 -18.88 -5.42
CA GLN A 866 27.60 -17.56 -5.30
C GLN A 866 28.99 -17.69 -4.67
N LEU A 867 29.96 -16.94 -5.21
CA LEU A 867 31.29 -16.74 -4.62
C LEU A 867 31.18 -15.92 -3.33
N ILE A 868 31.82 -16.36 -2.25
CA ILE A 868 31.82 -15.64 -0.99
C ILE A 868 32.92 -14.58 -1.02
N SER A 869 32.54 -13.31 -0.85
CA SER A 869 33.48 -12.19 -0.76
C SER A 869 33.89 -11.91 0.68
N THR A 870 34.98 -11.18 0.84
CA THR A 870 35.49 -10.74 2.14
C THR A 870 34.49 -9.82 2.84
N GLU A 871 33.83 -8.94 2.09
CA GLU A 871 32.81 -8.00 2.52
C GLU A 871 31.59 -8.74 3.10
N ILE A 872 31.16 -9.83 2.44
CA ILE A 872 30.08 -10.69 2.94
C ILE A 872 30.46 -11.35 4.26
N LEU A 873 31.70 -11.83 4.41
CA LEU A 873 32.14 -12.44 5.67
C LEU A 873 32.18 -11.43 6.81
N TYR A 874 32.67 -10.21 6.55
CA TYR A 874 32.66 -9.14 7.54
C TYR A 874 31.23 -8.76 7.94
N PHE A 875 30.33 -8.61 6.96
CA PHE A 875 28.93 -8.35 7.25
C PHE A 875 28.27 -9.45 8.09
N LEU A 876 28.54 -10.72 7.79
CA LEU A 876 28.04 -11.87 8.58
C LEU A 876 28.65 -11.93 9.98
N ALA A 877 29.89 -11.50 10.16
CA ALA A 877 30.55 -11.47 11.47
C ALA A 877 30.00 -10.36 12.38
N GLU A 878 29.58 -9.22 11.79
CA GLU A 878 29.01 -8.07 12.50
C GLU A 878 27.47 -8.12 12.60
N LEU A 879 26.84 -9.17 12.04
CA LEU A 879 25.39 -9.33 12.06
C LEU A 879 24.90 -9.75 13.46
N ASP A 880 24.27 -8.82 14.16
CA ASP A 880 23.67 -9.05 15.49
C ASP A 880 22.33 -9.86 15.45
N VAL A 881 22.03 -10.53 14.34
CA VAL A 881 20.79 -11.29 14.17
C VAL A 881 20.98 -12.75 14.62
N LYS A 882 20.16 -13.19 15.59
CA LYS A 882 20.22 -14.57 16.11
C LYS A 882 19.70 -15.62 15.13
N GLU A 883 18.72 -15.26 14.29
CA GLU A 883 18.10 -16.18 13.33
C GLU A 883 18.67 -15.94 11.93
N ILE A 884 19.60 -16.81 11.51
CA ILE A 884 20.16 -16.81 10.15
C ILE A 884 19.88 -18.18 9.51
N HIS A 885 18.97 -18.22 8.56
CA HIS A 885 18.62 -19.48 7.87
C HIS A 885 19.79 -19.91 6.99
N GLY A 886 20.16 -21.20 7.09
CA GLY A 886 21.26 -21.79 6.32
C GLY A 886 22.67 -21.46 6.83
N TYR A 887 22.77 -20.88 8.03
CA TYR A 887 24.03 -20.72 8.76
C TYR A 887 23.94 -21.47 10.09
N ASN A 888 24.98 -22.21 10.45
CA ASN A 888 25.11 -22.85 11.75
C ASN A 888 26.34 -22.25 12.45
N PRO A 889 26.23 -21.63 13.64
CA PRO A 889 27.37 -20.99 14.29
C PRO A 889 28.47 -21.97 14.73
N ASP A 890 28.13 -23.22 15.03
CA ASP A 890 29.08 -24.24 15.50
C ASP A 890 29.85 -24.90 14.34
N LEU A 891 29.22 -24.98 13.16
CA LEU A 891 29.83 -25.57 11.96
C LEU A 891 30.38 -24.51 11.00
N GLY A 892 29.74 -23.35 10.93
CA GLY A 892 30.01 -22.28 9.98
C GLY A 892 29.17 -22.35 8.71
N LEU A 893 29.70 -21.73 7.65
CA LEU A 893 29.09 -21.66 6.33
C LEU A 893 29.19 -23.01 5.61
N SER A 894 28.13 -23.42 4.93
CA SER A 894 28.18 -24.56 4.02
C SER A 894 28.70 -24.12 2.65
N VAL A 895 29.82 -24.68 2.22
CA VAL A 895 30.51 -24.33 0.97
C VAL A 895 30.82 -25.59 0.16
N PHE A 896 30.92 -25.45 -1.17
CA PHE A 896 31.34 -26.55 -2.03
C PHE A 896 32.83 -26.88 -1.86
N THR A 897 33.17 -28.17 -1.94
CA THR A 897 34.56 -28.62 -2.03
C THR A 897 35.15 -28.32 -3.41
N GLU A 898 36.48 -28.15 -3.50
CA GLU A 898 37.15 -27.88 -4.78
C GLU A 898 36.99 -29.03 -5.77
N ALA A 899 36.99 -30.28 -5.27
CA ALA A 899 36.75 -31.47 -6.08
C ALA A 899 35.34 -31.46 -6.69
N ALA A 900 34.33 -31.05 -5.92
CA ALA A 900 32.96 -30.92 -6.42
C ALA A 900 32.86 -29.83 -7.48
N LEU A 901 33.41 -28.64 -7.24
CA LEU A 901 33.39 -27.53 -8.21
C LEU A 901 34.07 -27.91 -9.52
N THR A 902 35.24 -28.56 -9.45
CA THR A 902 35.98 -29.03 -10.64
C THR A 902 35.15 -30.03 -11.43
N ARG A 903 34.54 -31.00 -10.76
CA ARG A 903 33.68 -32.02 -11.38
C ARG A 903 32.43 -31.40 -12.02
N LEU A 904 31.76 -30.49 -11.32
CA LEU A 904 30.54 -29.83 -11.80
C LEU A 904 30.84 -28.91 -13.00
N ALA A 905 31.93 -28.14 -12.95
CA ALA A 905 32.39 -27.33 -14.08
C ALA A 905 32.72 -28.18 -15.31
N ALA A 906 33.41 -29.31 -15.13
CA ALA A 906 33.73 -30.23 -16.22
C ALA A 906 32.46 -30.85 -16.83
N ALA A 907 31.50 -31.29 -16.01
CA ALA A 907 30.22 -31.82 -16.47
C ALA A 907 29.43 -30.78 -17.27
N ARG A 908 29.43 -29.53 -16.83
CA ARG A 908 28.80 -28.41 -17.55
C ARG A 908 29.46 -28.16 -18.91
N HIS A 909 30.79 -28.08 -18.96
CA HIS A 909 31.52 -27.89 -20.23
C HIS A 909 31.25 -29.02 -21.22
N ALA A 910 31.17 -30.26 -20.75
CA ALA A 910 30.81 -31.40 -21.60
C ALA A 910 29.38 -31.28 -22.16
N SER A 911 28.42 -30.83 -21.35
CA SER A 911 27.04 -30.58 -21.78
C SER A 911 26.92 -29.43 -22.80
N ALA A 912 27.67 -28.35 -22.59
CA ALA A 912 27.73 -27.23 -23.53
C ALA A 912 28.34 -27.66 -24.89
N ALA A 913 29.42 -28.43 -24.88
CA ALA A 913 30.03 -28.95 -26.10
C ALA A 913 29.13 -29.95 -26.87
N ALA A 914 28.29 -30.70 -26.16
CA ALA A 914 27.33 -31.63 -26.77
C ALA A 914 26.12 -30.92 -27.40
N THR A 915 25.74 -29.74 -26.90
CA THR A 915 24.61 -28.94 -27.42
C THR A 915 24.99 -28.09 -28.63
N ASP A 916 26.25 -27.67 -28.75
CA ASP A 916 26.78 -26.98 -29.94
C ASP A 916 26.88 -27.88 -31.20
N GLY A 917 26.77 -29.20 -31.05
CA GLY A 917 26.77 -30.18 -32.14
C GLY A 917 25.40 -30.50 -32.75
N VAL A 918 24.32 -29.96 -32.21
CA VAL A 918 22.94 -30.15 -32.71
C VAL A 918 22.54 -28.91 -33.52
N PRO A 919 21.97 -29.02 -34.73
CA PRO A 919 21.53 -27.85 -35.48
C PRO A 919 20.58 -27.03 -34.61
N LYS A 920 20.86 -25.72 -34.44
CA LYS A 920 19.94 -24.79 -33.79
C LYS A 920 18.56 -25.01 -34.40
N ALA A 921 17.61 -25.51 -33.61
CA ALA A 921 16.22 -25.61 -34.04
C ALA A 921 15.83 -24.23 -34.59
N ALA A 922 15.25 -24.22 -35.79
CA ALA A 922 14.86 -22.99 -36.46
C ALA A 922 14.15 -22.07 -35.46
N PRO A 923 14.43 -20.76 -35.45
CA PRO A 923 13.70 -19.83 -34.61
C PRO A 923 12.21 -20.09 -34.81
N VAL A 924 11.50 -20.47 -33.75
CA VAL A 924 10.04 -20.47 -33.76
C VAL A 924 9.67 -19.06 -34.20
N PRO A 925 8.83 -18.90 -35.25
CA PRO A 925 8.63 -17.60 -35.86
C PRO A 925 8.28 -16.60 -34.76
N ALA A 926 8.95 -15.45 -34.75
CA ALA A 926 8.35 -14.25 -34.18
C ALA A 926 6.91 -14.24 -34.69
N TRP A 927 5.93 -14.34 -33.79
CA TRP A 927 4.53 -14.41 -34.19
C TRP A 927 4.28 -13.16 -35.01
N SER A 928 4.23 -13.34 -36.33
CA SER A 928 4.05 -12.26 -37.26
C SER A 928 2.66 -11.71 -36.99
N LEU A 929 2.61 -10.46 -36.53
CA LEU A 929 1.41 -9.64 -36.50
C LEU A 929 0.89 -9.48 -37.94
N ARG A 930 0.17 -10.49 -38.44
CA ARG A 930 -0.69 -10.43 -39.63
C ARG A 930 -1.81 -11.46 -39.50
N ALA A 931 -2.87 -11.07 -38.81
CA ALA A 931 -4.27 -11.08 -39.27
C ALA A 931 -5.14 -10.48 -38.17
#